data_AF-A0A099NV66-F1
#
_entry.id   AF-A0A099NV66-F1
#
_cell.length_a   1.000
_cell.length_b   1.000
_cell.length_c   1.000
_cell.angle_alpha   90.00
_cell.angle_beta   90.00
_cell.angle_gamma   90.00
#
_symmetry.space_group_name_H-M   'P 1'
#
loop_
_entity.id
_entity.type
_entity.pdbx_description
1 polymer ?
#
loop_
_entity_poly.entity_id
_entity_poly.type
_entity_poly.pdbx_seq_one_letter_code
_entity_poly.pdbx_strand_id
1 'polypeptide(L)'
;PKLLFSENETNFKRLYNVENKSLYCKDGFHDFIVDEVNGAVNPENYGTKACAWFVFDENGGVPPGDYVTIRYKLTKDLSNTYLDEELLDYVIASRVKEADEFYWNVSPLPIPPQLRNVQRQAFAGLLWTKQFYHFVHEYWYKGDPDSELPPTEGRANNRNKEWKNLYNENILSMPDNFEYPFYCSWDTAFHTIPLAMIDPEFAKNQLDVLTREWYMSPQGQIPAYEWNFSDTNPPVQAWAAFRTYKIEKKNWGTQDRVFLERVFQKLMLNFTWWVNRKDVNGNGIFEGGFLGLDNISVFNRSEPPHGVRLLQADASGWIAWYSLTMMNIALELAKENPVYEDIASKFFEHYLLIADAMTFLNKSEKNCSPTSDSLWDNDDQFFYDKILWEDDSLTPIKVRSLVGLIPLFATTTIEPEVLNRFPSFKKRLEWLIRNKNYLFKRHIASMDAKGDCDRLLLSLVNKERLVSILEKMFDETEFLSDYGIRSLSKYHEEHPVSMHINGEDFYLSYIPGESDSGMFGGNSNWRGPIWFPMNFLLIESLVKFFLYYGSSLKIEMPVGSGDYLNLGQAAEEIQQRLIHLFMPNKEGYRAYHGRPCDTLDNEDEIELNEDQIRHNEILEKLNKDEYFKDLLNFYEYFDGDTGRGLGAK
;
A
#
# COMPACT_ATOMS: atom_id res chain seq x y z
N PRO A 1 -23.19 21.45 32.42
CA PRO A 1 -23.39 19.98 32.32
C PRO A 1 -23.68 19.37 33.69
N LYS A 2 -24.31 18.20 33.68
CA LYS A 2 -24.29 17.30 34.83
C LYS A 2 -23.06 16.39 34.69
N LEU A 3 -22.18 16.39 35.68
CA LEU A 3 -21.05 15.46 35.71
C LEU A 3 -21.51 14.11 36.25
N LEU A 4 -21.16 13.03 35.56
CA LEU A 4 -21.48 11.65 35.90
C LEU A 4 -20.18 10.86 36.02
N PHE A 5 -20.12 9.90 36.94
CA PHE A 5 -18.92 9.11 37.19
C PHE A 5 -19.24 7.62 37.28
N SER A 6 -18.32 6.77 36.83
CA SER A 6 -18.40 5.32 36.96
C SER A 6 -16.99 4.72 36.97
N GLU A 7 -16.87 3.41 37.13
CA GLU A 7 -15.60 2.71 37.03
C GLU A 7 -15.37 2.12 35.65
N ASN A 8 -14.11 2.05 35.21
CA ASN A 8 -13.67 1.31 34.02
C ASN A 8 -13.69 -0.21 34.23
N GLU A 9 -14.74 -0.72 34.87
CA GLU A 9 -14.92 -2.12 35.21
C GLU A 9 -15.97 -2.75 34.29
N THR A 10 -15.73 -4.00 33.89
CA THR A 10 -16.66 -4.76 33.05
C THR A 10 -17.92 -5.13 33.83
N ASN A 11 -19.09 -4.96 33.21
CA ASN A 11 -20.37 -5.42 33.75
C ASN A 11 -20.52 -6.93 33.56
N PHE A 12 -19.87 -7.71 34.44
CA PHE A 12 -19.94 -9.17 34.50
C PHE A 12 -21.37 -9.68 34.71
N LYS A 13 -22.23 -8.93 35.39
CA LYS A 13 -23.62 -9.31 35.62
C LYS A 13 -24.42 -9.31 34.32
N ARG A 14 -24.25 -8.29 33.49
CA ARG A 14 -24.90 -8.19 32.19
C ARG A 14 -24.36 -9.20 31.18
N LEU A 15 -23.03 -9.37 31.12
CA LEU A 15 -22.39 -10.22 30.10
C LEU A 15 -22.39 -11.72 30.44
N TYR A 16 -22.22 -12.07 31.71
CA TYR A 16 -21.97 -13.46 32.14
C TYR A 16 -22.86 -13.90 33.31
N ASN A 17 -23.79 -13.05 33.76
CA ASN A 17 -24.63 -13.30 34.93
C ASN A 17 -23.84 -13.55 36.24
N VAL A 18 -22.62 -12.99 36.35
CA VAL A 18 -21.74 -13.06 37.53
C VAL A 18 -21.80 -11.76 38.33
N GLU A 19 -21.51 -11.78 39.63
CA GLU A 19 -21.46 -10.56 40.44
C GLU A 19 -20.38 -9.59 39.94
N ASN A 20 -20.71 -8.29 39.92
CA ASN A 20 -19.78 -7.25 39.49
C ASN A 20 -18.77 -6.93 40.60
N LYS A 21 -17.51 -6.68 40.20
CA LYS A 21 -16.45 -6.21 41.11
C LYS A 21 -16.69 -4.79 41.64
N SER A 22 -17.37 -3.95 40.86
CA SER A 22 -17.79 -2.60 41.20
C SER A 22 -19.30 -2.46 41.02
N LEU A 23 -19.92 -1.63 41.86
CA LEU A 23 -21.34 -1.31 41.75
C LEU A 23 -21.65 -0.47 40.50
N TYR A 24 -20.73 0.42 40.10
CA TYR A 24 -20.90 1.35 38.99
C TYR A 24 -19.98 0.94 37.82
N CYS A 25 -20.48 0.09 36.93
CA CYS A 25 -19.73 -0.42 35.79
C CYS A 25 -19.63 0.59 34.64
N LYS A 26 -18.78 0.28 33.64
CA LYS A 26 -18.47 1.17 32.51
C LYS A 26 -19.68 1.53 31.64
N ASP A 27 -20.74 0.73 31.63
CA ASP A 27 -22.01 0.98 30.93
C ASP A 27 -22.97 1.90 31.71
N GLY A 28 -22.63 2.30 32.94
CA GLY A 28 -23.48 3.14 33.78
C GLY A 28 -23.90 4.48 33.15
N PHE A 29 -23.10 5.06 32.24
CA PHE A 29 -23.52 6.26 31.50
C PHE A 29 -24.64 5.99 30.50
N HIS A 30 -24.59 4.85 29.80
CA HIS A 30 -25.65 4.45 28.87
C HIS A 30 -26.93 4.15 29.64
N ASP A 31 -26.82 3.35 30.69
CA ASP A 31 -27.96 2.99 31.54
C ASP A 31 -28.59 4.24 32.18
N PHE A 32 -27.78 5.25 32.56
CA PHE A 32 -28.28 6.50 33.13
C PHE A 32 -28.93 7.43 32.11
N ILE A 33 -28.33 7.61 30.92
CA ILE A 33 -28.75 8.61 29.93
C ILE A 33 -29.82 8.07 28.98
N VAL A 34 -29.69 6.81 28.54
CA VAL A 34 -30.55 6.19 27.52
C VAL A 34 -31.67 5.39 28.17
N ASP A 35 -31.33 4.56 29.16
CA ASP A 35 -32.31 3.67 29.82
C ASP A 35 -32.94 4.30 31.08
N GLU A 36 -32.54 5.53 31.43
CA GLU A 36 -33.06 6.31 32.58
C GLU A 36 -32.97 5.58 33.94
N VAL A 37 -31.98 4.70 34.11
CA VAL A 37 -31.78 3.94 35.35
C VAL A 37 -31.13 4.84 36.40
N ASN A 38 -31.98 5.43 37.25
CA ASN A 38 -31.57 6.23 38.39
C ASN A 38 -30.71 5.42 39.36
N GLY A 39 -29.42 5.76 39.48
CA GLY A 39 -28.44 5.06 40.32
C GLY A 39 -27.39 4.25 39.56
N ALA A 40 -27.42 4.23 38.23
CA ALA A 40 -26.41 3.53 37.41
C ALA A 40 -25.00 4.18 37.43
N VAL A 41 -24.90 5.42 37.93
CA VAL A 41 -23.65 6.18 38.05
C VAL A 41 -23.35 6.48 39.51
N ASN A 42 -22.08 6.68 39.84
CA ASN A 42 -21.61 6.94 41.20
C ASN A 42 -22.10 8.31 41.70
N PRO A 43 -22.99 8.36 42.72
CA PRO A 43 -23.52 9.61 43.26
C PRO A 43 -22.48 10.44 44.02
N GLU A 44 -21.36 9.83 44.43
CA GLU A 44 -20.27 10.48 45.16
C GLU A 44 -19.33 11.30 44.26
N ASN A 45 -19.61 11.37 42.95
CA ASN A 45 -18.87 12.15 41.95
C ASN A 45 -17.36 11.83 41.85
N TYR A 46 -17.01 10.54 42.00
CA TYR A 46 -15.67 10.04 41.72
C TYR A 46 -15.74 8.73 40.94
N GLY A 47 -14.67 8.40 40.24
CA GLY A 47 -14.52 7.14 39.55
C GLY A 47 -13.37 7.19 38.56
N THR A 48 -12.99 6.03 38.02
CA THR A 48 -11.97 5.94 36.96
C THR A 48 -12.48 6.40 35.59
N LYS A 49 -13.79 6.66 35.43
CA LYS A 49 -14.40 7.33 34.26
C LYS A 49 -15.27 8.52 34.68
N ALA A 50 -15.30 9.54 33.83
CA ALA A 50 -16.16 10.71 33.98
C ALA A 50 -16.86 11.04 32.64
N CYS A 51 -18.09 11.52 32.72
CA CYS A 51 -18.90 11.98 31.59
C CYS A 51 -19.52 13.35 31.94
N ALA A 52 -19.37 14.33 31.06
CA ALA A 52 -20.07 15.61 31.18
C ALA A 52 -21.32 15.57 30.29
N TRP A 53 -22.50 15.41 30.90
CA TRP A 53 -23.76 15.33 30.20
C TRP A 53 -24.36 16.73 29.97
N PHE A 54 -24.56 17.07 28.70
CA PHE A 54 -25.20 18.30 28.24
C PHE A 54 -26.54 17.97 27.61
N VAL A 55 -27.53 18.81 27.87
CA VAL A 55 -28.86 18.71 27.29
C VAL A 55 -29.15 20.07 26.66
N PHE A 56 -29.50 20.06 25.37
CA PHE A 56 -29.83 21.24 24.57
C PHE A 56 -31.21 21.02 23.94
N ASP A 57 -32.22 20.80 24.78
CA ASP A 57 -33.62 20.57 24.39
C ASP A 57 -34.52 21.79 24.65
N GLU A 58 -34.01 22.80 25.35
CA GLU A 58 -34.71 24.07 25.57
C GLU A 58 -35.10 24.72 24.23
N ASN A 59 -36.32 25.27 24.15
CA ASN A 59 -36.86 26.01 22.99
C ASN A 59 -36.85 25.25 21.64
N GLY A 60 -36.98 23.93 21.66
CA GLY A 60 -37.01 23.10 20.43
C GLY A 60 -35.64 22.57 20.01
N GLY A 61 -34.63 22.76 20.85
CA GLY A 61 -33.26 22.27 20.66
C GLY A 61 -32.43 23.12 19.70
N VAL A 62 -31.37 22.52 19.13
CA VAL A 62 -30.47 23.19 18.19
C VAL A 62 -31.01 23.05 16.76
N PRO A 63 -31.45 24.13 16.10
CA PRO A 63 -31.96 24.06 14.73
C PRO A 63 -30.89 23.66 13.68
N PRO A 64 -31.29 23.18 12.49
CA PRO A 64 -30.35 22.95 11.39
C PRO A 64 -29.58 24.23 11.02
N GLY A 65 -28.25 24.12 10.92
CA GLY A 65 -27.36 25.25 10.63
C GLY A 65 -27.00 26.11 11.85
N ASP A 66 -27.61 25.86 13.00
CA ASP A 66 -27.23 26.47 14.28
C ASP A 66 -26.24 25.59 15.04
N TYR A 67 -25.58 26.15 16.06
CA TYR A 67 -24.59 25.42 16.84
C TYR A 67 -24.54 25.86 18.29
N VAL A 68 -24.08 24.96 19.16
CA VAL A 68 -23.71 25.28 20.54
C VAL A 68 -22.21 25.09 20.71
N THR A 69 -21.53 26.13 21.16
CA THR A 69 -20.10 26.07 21.48
C THR A 69 -19.92 25.82 22.96
N ILE A 70 -19.18 24.75 23.31
CA ILE A 70 -18.78 24.50 24.69
C ILE A 70 -17.26 24.58 24.79
N ARG A 71 -16.78 25.43 25.71
CA ARG A 71 -15.35 25.70 25.90
C ARG A 71 -14.92 25.21 27.28
N TYR A 72 -13.78 24.53 27.35
CA TYR A 72 -13.26 23.97 28.60
C TYR A 72 -11.76 24.20 28.73
N LYS A 73 -11.32 24.26 29.99
CA LYS A 73 -9.92 24.24 30.39
C LYS A 73 -9.67 23.00 31.24
N LEU A 74 -8.84 22.09 30.74
CA LEU A 74 -8.32 20.98 31.55
C LEU A 74 -7.09 21.50 32.33
N THR A 75 -7.18 21.58 33.65
CA THR A 75 -6.09 22.08 34.51
C THR A 75 -5.96 21.24 35.77
N LYS A 76 -4.70 20.99 36.20
CA LYS A 76 -4.39 20.45 37.53
C LYS A 76 -4.34 21.56 38.60
N ASP A 77 -4.18 22.80 38.16
CA ASP A 77 -4.20 23.97 39.02
C ASP A 77 -5.64 24.48 39.17
N LEU A 78 -6.28 24.08 40.26
CA LEU A 78 -7.63 24.52 40.63
C LEU A 78 -7.65 25.95 41.18
N SER A 79 -6.50 26.58 41.42
CA SER A 79 -6.44 27.98 41.85
C SER A 79 -6.68 28.96 40.69
N ASN A 80 -6.44 28.52 39.45
CA ASN A 80 -6.71 29.29 38.24
C ASN A 80 -7.65 28.53 37.29
N THR A 81 -8.94 28.60 37.58
CA THR A 81 -10.02 28.03 36.76
C THR A 81 -10.51 28.99 35.66
N TYR A 82 -10.01 30.22 35.62
CA TYR A 82 -10.38 31.19 34.59
C TYR A 82 -9.96 30.68 33.20
N LEU A 83 -10.92 30.74 32.27
CA LEU A 83 -10.73 30.48 30.86
C LEU A 83 -10.78 31.82 30.14
N ASP A 84 -9.66 32.20 29.54
CA ASP A 84 -9.56 33.37 28.67
C ASP A 84 -10.10 32.99 27.28
N GLU A 85 -11.36 33.36 27.02
CA GLU A 85 -12.04 33.05 25.76
C GLU A 85 -11.45 33.81 24.57
N GLU A 86 -10.99 35.04 24.77
CA GLU A 86 -10.35 35.83 23.71
C GLU A 86 -9.02 35.20 23.30
N LEU A 87 -8.23 34.76 24.27
CA LEU A 87 -7.01 34.01 24.01
C LEU A 87 -7.30 32.68 23.30
N LEU A 88 -8.36 31.97 23.70
CA LEU A 88 -8.75 30.73 23.05
C LEU A 88 -9.10 30.97 21.57
N ASP A 89 -9.94 31.96 21.28
CA ASP A 89 -10.34 32.31 19.92
C ASP A 89 -9.13 32.79 19.09
N TYR A 90 -8.24 33.60 19.68
CA TYR A 90 -6.99 34.01 19.06
C TYR A 90 -6.10 32.81 18.71
N VAL A 91 -5.96 31.84 19.62
CA VAL A 91 -5.16 30.63 19.40
C VAL A 91 -5.75 29.81 18.26
N ILE A 92 -7.06 29.56 18.25
CA ILE A 92 -7.71 28.80 17.17
C ILE A 92 -7.53 29.51 15.83
N ALA A 93 -7.81 30.81 15.75
CA ALA A 93 -7.63 31.59 14.52
C ALA A 93 -6.17 31.56 14.03
N SER A 94 -5.21 31.67 14.96
CA SER A 94 -3.77 31.59 14.64
C SER A 94 -3.39 30.21 14.11
N ARG A 95 -3.87 29.12 14.72
CA ARG A 95 -3.60 27.75 14.26
C ARG A 95 -4.19 27.47 12.89
N VAL A 96 -5.39 27.98 12.58
CA VAL A 96 -5.99 27.88 11.24
C VAL A 96 -5.09 28.55 10.21
N LYS A 97 -4.67 29.79 10.47
CA LYS A 97 -3.78 30.53 9.57
C LYS A 97 -2.43 29.84 9.36
N GLU A 98 -1.81 29.37 10.44
CA GLU A 98 -0.54 28.62 10.37
C GLU A 98 -0.69 27.32 9.58
N ALA A 99 -1.82 26.60 9.73
CA ALA A 99 -2.10 25.42 8.93
C ALA A 99 -2.23 25.77 7.43
N ASP A 100 -2.93 26.85 7.10
CA ASP A 100 -3.07 27.31 5.72
C ASP A 100 -1.71 27.69 5.11
N GLU A 101 -0.88 28.44 5.85
CA GLU A 101 0.49 28.80 5.45
C GLU A 101 1.38 27.55 5.28
N PHE A 102 1.28 26.58 6.18
CA PHE A 102 2.01 25.32 6.10
C PHE A 102 1.67 24.56 4.82
N TYR A 103 0.40 24.29 4.54
CA TYR A 103 -0.01 23.55 3.35
C TYR A 103 0.20 24.35 2.05
N TRP A 104 0.22 25.68 2.12
CA TRP A 104 0.64 26.50 0.99
C TRP A 104 2.10 26.23 0.59
N ASN A 105 2.98 26.10 1.57
CA ASN A 105 4.41 25.85 1.36
C ASN A 105 4.72 24.42 0.86
N VAL A 106 3.86 23.44 1.16
CA VAL A 106 4.02 22.04 0.66
C VAL A 106 3.94 21.98 -0.86
N SER A 107 3.03 22.75 -1.47
CA SER A 107 2.88 22.89 -2.93
C SER A 107 2.83 24.38 -3.29
N PRO A 108 4.00 25.04 -3.42
CA PRO A 108 4.08 26.49 -3.62
C PRO A 108 3.74 26.90 -5.06
N LEU A 109 3.72 25.96 -6.00
CA LEU A 109 3.36 26.21 -7.38
C LEU A 109 1.85 26.50 -7.51
N PRO A 110 1.43 27.34 -8.47
CA PRO A 110 0.02 27.57 -8.72
C PRO A 110 -0.69 26.27 -9.12
N ILE A 111 -1.63 25.84 -8.28
CA ILE A 111 -2.56 24.73 -8.56
C ILE A 111 -3.99 25.21 -8.32
N PRO A 112 -4.97 24.69 -9.07
CA PRO A 112 -6.39 24.94 -8.83
C PRO A 112 -6.79 24.75 -7.35
N PRO A 113 -7.65 25.62 -6.78
CA PRO A 113 -8.09 25.50 -5.39
C PRO A 113 -8.68 24.14 -5.04
N GLN A 114 -9.42 23.53 -5.97
CA GLN A 114 -10.01 22.20 -5.81
C GLN A 114 -8.94 21.11 -5.67
N LEU A 115 -7.88 21.15 -6.48
CA LEU A 115 -6.76 20.20 -6.34
C LEU A 115 -6.00 20.41 -5.03
N ARG A 116 -5.87 21.67 -4.59
CA ARG A 116 -5.28 21.97 -3.27
C ARG A 116 -6.12 21.41 -2.13
N ASN A 117 -7.45 21.48 -2.25
CA ASN A 117 -8.38 20.89 -1.28
C ASN A 117 -8.24 19.36 -1.23
N VAL A 118 -8.18 18.69 -2.39
CA VAL A 118 -7.91 17.24 -2.49
C VAL A 118 -6.61 16.87 -1.79
N GLN A 119 -5.51 17.57 -2.11
CA GLN A 119 -4.22 17.32 -1.50
C GLN A 119 -4.24 17.51 0.02
N ARG A 120 -4.84 18.59 0.51
CA ARG A 120 -4.92 18.88 1.95
C ARG A 120 -5.70 17.79 2.69
N GLN A 121 -6.84 17.36 2.15
CA GLN A 121 -7.65 16.33 2.78
C GLN A 121 -6.99 14.94 2.71
N ALA A 122 -6.24 14.64 1.65
CA ALA A 122 -5.44 13.41 1.58
C ALA A 122 -4.37 13.36 2.70
N PHE A 123 -3.68 14.49 2.94
CA PHE A 123 -2.77 14.59 4.08
C PHE A 123 -3.50 14.48 5.42
N ALA A 124 -4.64 15.16 5.58
CA ALA A 124 -5.42 15.13 6.80
C ALA A 124 -5.91 13.71 7.13
N GLY A 125 -6.40 12.96 6.13
CA GLY A 125 -6.80 11.57 6.28
C GLY A 125 -5.67 10.71 6.83
N LEU A 126 -4.48 10.80 6.24
CA LEU A 126 -3.32 10.03 6.69
C LEU A 126 -2.79 10.44 8.07
N LEU A 127 -2.92 11.72 8.45
CA LEU A 127 -2.63 12.17 9.82
C LEU A 127 -3.66 11.63 10.81
N TRP A 128 -4.91 11.47 10.40
CA TRP A 128 -6.01 10.97 11.23
C TRP A 128 -5.95 9.46 11.46
N THR A 129 -5.28 8.71 10.58
CA THR A 129 -5.00 7.27 10.78
C THR A 129 -3.78 6.99 11.66
N LYS A 130 -3.13 8.02 12.24
CA LYS A 130 -2.09 7.83 13.25
C LYS A 130 -2.72 7.29 14.55
N GLN A 131 -2.45 6.03 14.88
CA GLN A 131 -3.00 5.37 16.07
C GLN A 131 -1.91 4.89 17.01
N PHE A 132 -2.12 5.04 18.32
CA PHE A 132 -1.29 4.38 19.32
C PHE A 132 -1.62 2.88 19.31
N TYR A 133 -0.64 2.07 18.92
CA TYR A 133 -0.78 0.63 18.79
C TYR A 133 0.08 -0.06 19.84
N HIS A 134 -0.58 -0.67 20.82
CA HIS A 134 0.05 -1.43 21.90
C HIS A 134 -0.32 -2.91 21.79
N PHE A 135 0.64 -3.71 21.33
CA PHE A 135 0.47 -5.15 21.18
C PHE A 135 1.74 -5.87 21.63
N VAL A 136 1.65 -6.60 22.74
CA VAL A 136 2.74 -7.42 23.26
C VAL A 136 2.40 -8.88 23.01
N HIS A 137 3.14 -9.55 22.12
CA HIS A 137 2.82 -10.93 21.74
C HIS A 137 2.83 -11.87 22.95
N GLU A 138 3.76 -11.69 23.89
CA GLU A 138 3.84 -12.53 25.08
C GLU A 138 2.59 -12.45 25.95
N TYR A 139 2.03 -11.25 26.19
CA TYR A 139 0.80 -11.08 26.95
C TYR A 139 -0.41 -11.64 26.19
N TRP A 140 -0.47 -11.40 24.88
CA TRP A 140 -1.53 -11.97 24.05
C TRP A 140 -1.52 -13.51 24.07
N TYR A 141 -0.34 -14.12 23.98
CA TYR A 141 -0.15 -15.58 23.91
C TYR A 141 -0.35 -16.27 25.26
N LYS A 142 0.23 -15.72 26.34
CA LYS A 142 0.17 -16.32 27.69
C LYS A 142 -1.05 -15.89 28.51
N GLY A 143 -1.82 -14.92 28.04
CA GLY A 143 -2.88 -14.29 28.82
C GLY A 143 -2.37 -13.07 29.58
N ASP A 144 -3.32 -12.22 29.97
CA ASP A 144 -3.05 -11.04 30.79
C ASP A 144 -2.51 -11.49 32.16
N PRO A 145 -1.31 -11.07 32.58
CA PRO A 145 -0.74 -11.44 33.87
C PRO A 145 -1.57 -10.98 35.06
N ASP A 146 -2.40 -9.94 34.90
CA ASP A 146 -3.29 -9.42 35.94
C ASP A 146 -4.69 -10.07 35.92
N SER A 147 -4.90 -11.04 35.03
CA SER A 147 -6.13 -11.84 34.95
C SER A 147 -5.96 -13.22 35.61
N GLU A 148 -6.89 -13.57 36.50
CA GLU A 148 -6.97 -14.92 37.08
C GLU A 148 -7.47 -15.97 36.07
N LEU A 149 -8.07 -15.54 34.96
CA LEU A 149 -8.53 -16.44 33.90
C LEU A 149 -7.35 -16.88 33.04
N PRO A 150 -7.06 -18.19 32.93
CA PRO A 150 -6.03 -18.69 32.03
C PRO A 150 -6.41 -18.39 30.58
N PRO A 151 -5.44 -18.20 29.67
CA PRO A 151 -5.75 -18.10 28.24
C PRO A 151 -6.42 -19.39 27.78
N THR A 152 -7.32 -19.27 26.80
CA THR A 152 -7.92 -20.43 26.13
C THR A 152 -6.83 -21.36 25.59
N GLU A 153 -6.88 -22.66 25.89
CA GLU A 153 -5.98 -23.64 25.27
C GLU A 153 -6.11 -23.56 23.74
N GLY A 154 -4.98 -23.50 23.04
CA GLY A 154 -4.98 -23.34 21.58
C GLY A 154 -5.48 -21.96 21.11
N ARG A 155 -5.37 -20.91 21.93
CA ARG A 155 -5.73 -19.52 21.57
C ARG A 155 -5.28 -19.20 20.14
N ALA A 156 -6.27 -18.88 19.29
CA ALA A 156 -6.12 -18.59 17.86
C ALA A 156 -5.28 -19.63 17.07
N ASN A 157 -5.41 -20.92 17.38
CA ASN A 157 -4.71 -22.01 16.68
C ASN A 157 -3.17 -21.88 16.63
N ASN A 158 -2.55 -21.30 17.67
CA ASN A 158 -1.13 -20.96 17.71
C ASN A 158 -0.70 -19.92 16.65
N ARG A 159 -1.62 -19.04 16.23
CA ARG A 159 -1.34 -17.86 15.40
C ARG A 159 -0.13 -17.11 15.96
N ASN A 160 0.80 -16.75 15.07
CA ASN A 160 2.01 -15.99 15.39
C ASN A 160 2.96 -16.61 16.44
N LYS A 161 2.85 -17.91 16.79
CA LYS A 161 3.64 -18.57 17.86
C LYS A 161 5.17 -18.35 17.82
N GLU A 162 5.74 -18.07 16.65
CA GLU A 162 7.18 -17.85 16.45
C GLU A 162 7.62 -16.40 16.77
N TRP A 163 6.68 -15.45 16.90
CA TRP A 163 6.94 -14.01 17.09
C TRP A 163 7.00 -13.60 18.56
N LYS A 164 7.64 -14.43 19.39
CA LYS A 164 7.72 -14.23 20.85
C LYS A 164 8.46 -12.94 21.25
N ASN A 165 9.29 -12.39 20.37
CA ASN A 165 10.01 -11.14 20.59
C ASN A 165 9.19 -9.89 20.29
N LEU A 166 8.01 -10.02 19.68
CA LEU A 166 7.25 -8.88 19.18
C LEU A 166 6.65 -8.05 20.33
N TYR A 167 7.01 -6.78 20.36
CA TYR A 167 6.55 -5.77 21.31
C TYR A 167 6.25 -4.47 20.57
N ASN A 168 4.98 -4.15 20.38
CA ASN A 168 4.56 -2.93 19.70
C ASN A 168 4.06 -1.93 20.75
N GLU A 169 4.61 -0.72 20.77
CA GLU A 169 4.18 0.36 21.68
C GLU A 169 4.50 1.71 21.04
N ASN A 170 3.90 1.98 19.88
CA ASN A 170 4.24 3.15 19.08
C ASN A 170 2.99 3.76 18.44
N ILE A 171 3.08 5.04 18.08
CA ILE A 171 2.11 5.67 17.18
C ILE A 171 2.47 5.25 15.76
N LEU A 172 1.57 4.51 15.12
CA LEU A 172 1.75 3.97 13.78
C LEU A 172 0.75 4.59 12.80
N SER A 173 1.15 4.71 11.54
CA SER A 173 0.25 5.09 10.45
C SER A 173 -0.54 3.86 10.00
N MET A 174 -1.84 3.85 10.21
CA MET A 174 -2.70 2.72 9.82
C MET A 174 -3.25 2.90 8.39
N PRO A 175 -3.56 1.80 7.67
CA PRO A 175 -4.25 1.87 6.38
C PRO A 175 -5.62 2.53 6.51
N ASP A 176 -6.32 2.22 7.60
CA ASP A 176 -7.61 2.82 7.95
C ASP A 176 -7.72 2.93 9.48
N ASN A 177 -8.51 3.88 10.00
CA ASN A 177 -8.65 4.09 11.44
C ASN A 177 -9.72 3.21 12.11
N PHE A 178 -10.54 2.50 11.34
CA PHE A 178 -11.69 1.75 11.85
C PHE A 178 -11.70 0.28 11.44
N GLU A 179 -11.65 -0.02 10.15
CA GLU A 179 -11.64 -1.38 9.58
C GLU A 179 -10.26 -2.03 9.68
N TYR A 180 -9.19 -1.25 9.51
CA TYR A 180 -7.82 -1.71 9.64
C TYR A 180 -7.03 -1.02 10.78
N PRO A 181 -7.46 -1.14 12.06
CA PRO A 181 -6.82 -0.47 13.20
C PRO A 181 -5.52 -1.18 13.65
N PHE A 182 -4.77 -1.70 12.68
CA PHE A 182 -3.52 -2.41 12.83
C PHE A 182 -2.62 -2.10 11.63
N TYR A 183 -1.32 -2.25 11.81
CA TYR A 183 -0.39 -1.96 10.72
C TYR A 183 -0.34 -3.11 9.72
N CYS A 184 -0.23 -2.73 8.46
CA CYS A 184 0.27 -3.59 7.39
C CYS A 184 1.62 -3.00 6.95
N SER A 185 2.67 -3.82 6.99
CA SER A 185 4.05 -3.32 6.84
C SER A 185 4.39 -2.83 5.44
N TRP A 186 3.69 -3.33 4.41
CA TRP A 186 3.87 -2.83 3.05
C TRP A 186 3.09 -1.53 2.81
N ASP A 187 1.86 -1.39 3.32
CA ASP A 187 1.10 -0.13 3.32
C ASP A 187 1.86 0.99 4.01
N THR A 188 2.43 0.71 5.19
CA THR A 188 3.26 1.66 5.95
C THR A 188 4.35 2.29 5.07
N ALA A 189 4.97 1.50 4.19
CA ALA A 189 6.01 2.01 3.30
C ALA A 189 5.45 2.99 2.26
N PHE A 190 4.24 2.75 1.72
CA PHE A 190 3.56 3.71 0.84
C PHE A 190 3.10 4.96 1.60
N HIS A 191 2.60 4.83 2.83
CA HIS A 191 2.20 5.96 3.68
C HIS A 191 3.37 6.95 3.90
N THR A 192 4.59 6.44 4.02
CA THR A 192 5.77 7.29 4.28
C THR A 192 6.07 8.27 3.16
N ILE A 193 5.64 7.99 1.92
CA ILE A 193 5.91 8.85 0.76
C ILE A 193 5.20 10.21 0.87
N PRO A 194 3.86 10.28 1.01
CA PRO A 194 3.18 11.54 1.28
C PRO A 194 3.52 12.10 2.67
N LEU A 195 3.70 11.26 3.71
CA LEU A 195 4.09 11.76 5.04
C LEU A 195 5.43 12.50 5.00
N ALA A 196 6.41 12.03 4.23
CA ALA A 196 7.72 12.69 4.11
C ALA A 196 7.63 14.13 3.56
N MET A 197 6.54 14.46 2.86
CA MET A 197 6.33 15.83 2.36
C MET A 197 5.96 16.81 3.48
N ILE A 198 5.34 16.33 4.56
CA ILE A 198 4.79 17.17 5.64
C ILE A 198 5.42 16.90 7.03
N ASP A 199 5.91 15.69 7.26
CA ASP A 199 6.44 15.18 8.52
C ASP A 199 7.48 14.07 8.24
N PRO A 200 8.68 14.45 7.75
CA PRO A 200 9.74 13.49 7.42
C PRO A 200 10.26 12.73 8.64
N GLU A 201 10.20 13.30 9.84
CA GLU A 201 10.62 12.61 11.06
C GLU A 201 9.69 11.44 11.37
N PHE A 202 8.37 11.65 11.35
CA PHE A 202 7.42 10.58 11.54
C PHE A 202 7.54 9.51 10.44
N ALA A 203 7.66 9.92 9.17
CA ALA A 203 7.85 8.99 8.05
C ALA A 203 9.09 8.09 8.23
N LYS A 204 10.23 8.66 8.62
CA LYS A 204 11.45 7.89 8.94
C LYS A 204 11.23 6.95 10.13
N ASN A 205 10.56 7.42 11.19
CA ASN A 205 10.28 6.59 12.37
C ASN A 205 9.40 5.38 12.03
N GLN A 206 8.43 5.50 11.11
CA GLN A 206 7.60 4.37 10.66
C GLN A 206 8.42 3.26 9.98
N LEU A 207 9.44 3.62 9.19
CA LEU A 207 10.31 2.64 8.54
C LEU A 207 11.35 2.05 9.52
N ASP A 208 11.86 2.89 10.41
CA ASP A 208 12.85 2.49 11.41
C ASP A 208 12.25 1.51 12.43
N VAL A 209 11.04 1.77 12.93
CA VAL A 209 10.40 0.95 13.97
C VAL A 209 10.17 -0.49 13.51
N LEU A 210 9.74 -0.71 12.27
CA LEU A 210 9.52 -2.06 11.70
C LEU A 210 10.81 -2.89 11.62
N THR A 211 11.97 -2.25 11.73
CA THR A 211 13.29 -2.90 11.67
C THR A 211 13.98 -3.03 13.02
N ARG A 212 13.33 -2.60 14.11
CA ARG A 212 13.84 -2.75 15.48
C ARG A 212 13.79 -4.20 15.94
N GLU A 213 14.66 -4.55 16.88
CA GLU A 213 14.87 -5.91 17.39
C GLU A 213 13.61 -6.51 18.05
N TRP A 214 12.71 -5.65 18.51
CA TRP A 214 11.43 -6.01 19.12
C TRP A 214 10.24 -5.93 18.13
N TYR A 215 10.48 -5.58 16.85
CA TYR A 215 9.51 -5.69 15.76
C TYR A 215 9.91 -6.79 14.76
N MET A 216 11.12 -6.69 14.22
CA MET A 216 11.68 -7.63 13.25
C MET A 216 11.94 -8.98 13.92
N SER A 217 11.58 -10.07 13.24
CA SER A 217 11.90 -11.42 13.68
C SER A 217 13.42 -11.59 13.84
N PRO A 218 13.91 -12.42 14.78
CA PRO A 218 15.33 -12.74 14.90
C PRO A 218 15.94 -13.36 13.63
N GLN A 219 15.12 -13.87 12.71
CA GLN A 219 15.57 -14.39 11.42
C GLN A 219 15.65 -13.32 10.32
N GLY A 220 15.30 -12.07 10.60
CA GLY A 220 15.34 -10.94 9.66
C GLY A 220 14.02 -10.64 8.93
N GLN A 221 12.94 -11.37 9.22
CA GLN A 221 11.63 -11.10 8.62
C GLN A 221 10.99 -9.86 9.26
N ILE A 222 10.44 -8.97 8.44
CA ILE A 222 9.59 -7.85 8.88
C ILE A 222 8.17 -8.41 9.08
N PRO A 223 7.47 -8.11 10.20
CA PRO A 223 6.13 -8.63 10.44
C PRO A 223 5.16 -8.12 9.37
N ALA A 224 4.30 -8.97 8.80
CA ALA A 224 3.34 -8.54 7.78
C ALA A 224 2.19 -7.70 8.36
N TYR A 225 1.28 -8.33 9.10
CA TYR A 225 0.11 -7.72 9.75
C TYR A 225 -0.37 -8.57 10.94
N GLU A 226 -1.23 -8.01 11.80
CA GLU A 226 -1.61 -8.59 13.11
C GLU A 226 -2.03 -10.07 13.06
N TRP A 227 -2.75 -10.48 12.01
CA TRP A 227 -3.29 -11.83 11.88
C TRP A 227 -2.25 -12.89 11.51
N ASN A 228 -1.19 -12.50 10.82
CA ASN A 228 -0.15 -13.41 10.35
C ASN A 228 1.17 -12.66 10.14
N PHE A 229 1.95 -12.45 11.19
CA PHE A 229 3.22 -11.75 11.08
C PHE A 229 4.22 -12.48 10.18
N SER A 230 4.08 -13.81 10.07
CA SER A 230 4.91 -14.65 9.20
C SER A 230 4.51 -14.61 7.73
N ASP A 231 3.39 -13.97 7.38
CA ASP A 231 3.03 -13.81 5.98
C ASP A 231 4.06 -12.98 5.23
N THR A 232 4.03 -13.10 3.91
CA THR A 232 5.00 -12.45 3.04
C THR A 232 4.31 -11.31 2.30
N ASN A 233 4.82 -10.09 2.47
CA ASN A 233 4.36 -8.92 1.73
C ASN A 233 5.45 -8.44 0.75
N PRO A 234 5.10 -7.60 -0.24
CA PRO A 234 6.08 -6.98 -1.12
C PRO A 234 7.15 -6.22 -0.32
N PRO A 235 8.45 -6.45 -0.55
CA PRO A 235 9.56 -5.86 0.20
C PRO A 235 9.88 -4.43 -0.29
N VAL A 236 8.91 -3.54 -0.15
CA VAL A 236 8.98 -2.16 -0.65
C VAL A 236 9.66 -1.18 0.33
N GLN A 237 10.07 -1.65 1.51
CA GLN A 237 10.60 -0.80 2.59
C GLN A 237 11.94 -0.13 2.20
N ALA A 238 12.79 -0.82 1.43
CA ALA A 238 14.03 -0.24 0.92
C ALA A 238 13.76 0.95 0.00
N TRP A 239 12.75 0.81 -0.87
CA TRP A 239 12.33 1.87 -1.77
C TRP A 239 11.78 3.05 -0.97
N ALA A 240 10.88 2.79 -0.03
CA ALA A 240 10.28 3.82 0.81
C ALA A 240 11.33 4.58 1.63
N ALA A 241 12.32 3.90 2.21
CA ALA A 241 13.41 4.54 2.94
C ALA A 241 14.24 5.46 2.04
N PHE A 242 14.58 5.01 0.83
CA PHE A 242 15.35 5.82 -0.11
C PHE A 242 14.55 7.00 -0.68
N ARG A 243 13.26 6.80 -0.94
CA ARG A 243 12.35 7.86 -1.39
C ARG A 243 12.15 8.91 -0.30
N THR A 244 11.90 8.49 0.94
CA THR A 244 11.76 9.39 2.11
C THR A 244 13.02 10.24 2.29
N TYR A 245 14.20 9.62 2.24
CA TYR A 245 15.49 10.32 2.29
C TYR A 245 15.64 11.38 1.17
N LYS A 246 15.21 11.06 -0.06
CA LYS A 246 15.26 12.00 -1.19
C LYS A 246 14.21 13.11 -1.09
N ILE A 247 13.01 12.81 -0.60
CA ILE A 247 11.94 13.79 -0.39
C ILE A 247 12.34 14.78 0.69
N GLU A 248 12.92 14.31 1.80
CA GLU A 248 13.46 15.16 2.87
C GLU A 248 14.45 16.19 2.29
N LYS A 249 15.41 15.70 1.48
CA LYS A 249 16.38 16.57 0.80
C LYS A 249 15.74 17.60 -0.12
N LYS A 250 14.75 17.18 -0.92
CA LYS A 250 14.09 18.04 -1.90
C LYS A 250 13.27 19.13 -1.22
N ASN A 251 12.50 18.79 -0.20
CA ASN A 251 11.51 19.70 0.39
C ASN A 251 12.09 20.51 1.56
N TRP A 252 13.09 19.98 2.27
CA TRP A 252 13.62 20.57 3.51
C TRP A 252 15.11 20.95 3.42
N GLY A 253 15.80 20.56 2.34
CA GLY A 253 17.22 20.86 2.15
C GLY A 253 18.18 20.05 3.03
N THR A 254 17.66 19.19 3.91
CA THR A 254 18.41 18.31 4.81
C THR A 254 18.22 16.85 4.40
N GLN A 255 19.15 15.98 4.78
CA GLN A 255 19.04 14.55 4.51
C GLN A 255 19.60 13.76 5.71
N ASP A 256 18.86 12.78 6.20
CA ASP A 256 19.26 11.97 7.35
C ASP A 256 20.00 10.70 6.93
N ARG A 257 21.32 10.83 6.82
CA ARG A 257 22.20 9.71 6.46
C ARG A 257 22.20 8.63 7.53
N VAL A 258 22.15 8.99 8.80
CA VAL A 258 22.21 8.03 9.92
C VAL A 258 20.98 7.12 9.90
N PHE A 259 19.80 7.69 9.63
CA PHE A 259 18.59 6.92 9.34
C PHE A 259 18.79 5.95 8.18
N LEU A 260 19.26 6.44 7.02
CA LEU A 260 19.41 5.60 5.83
C LEU A 260 20.39 4.45 6.07
N GLU A 261 21.52 4.73 6.73
CA GLU A 261 22.55 3.75 7.08
C GLU A 261 22.04 2.70 8.08
N ARG A 262 21.30 3.13 9.11
CA ARG A 262 20.69 2.24 10.11
C ARG A 262 19.68 1.28 9.48
N VAL A 263 18.74 1.82 8.69
CA VAL A 263 17.71 1.00 8.02
C VAL A 263 18.34 0.09 6.97
N PHE A 264 19.32 0.57 6.20
CA PHE A 264 20.06 -0.23 5.23
C PHE A 264 20.66 -1.50 5.85
N GLN A 265 21.30 -1.40 7.02
CA GLN A 265 21.87 -2.55 7.71
C GLN A 265 20.82 -3.59 8.10
N LYS A 266 19.64 -3.16 8.57
CA LYS A 266 18.55 -4.07 8.91
C LYS A 266 17.90 -4.69 7.68
N LEU A 267 17.76 -3.92 6.61
CA LEU A 267 17.26 -4.41 5.34
C LEU A 267 18.21 -5.43 4.69
N MET A 268 19.54 -5.36 4.93
CA MET A 268 20.44 -6.44 4.51
C MET A 268 20.11 -7.79 5.17
N LEU A 269 19.70 -7.78 6.46
CA LEU A 269 19.24 -8.99 7.16
C LEU A 269 17.95 -9.52 6.54
N ASN A 270 17.01 -8.61 6.26
CA ASN A 270 15.76 -8.95 5.60
C ASN A 270 15.97 -9.51 4.18
N PHE A 271 16.83 -8.89 3.38
CA PHE A 271 17.21 -9.39 2.06
C PHE A 271 17.82 -10.79 2.14
N THR A 272 18.68 -11.02 3.15
CA THR A 272 19.29 -12.34 3.37
C THR A 272 18.24 -13.38 3.78
N TRP A 273 17.24 -13.00 4.58
CA TRP A 273 16.09 -13.85 4.88
C TRP A 273 15.33 -14.26 3.61
N TRP A 274 15.04 -13.29 2.73
CA TRP A 274 14.38 -13.55 1.45
C TRP A 274 15.14 -14.56 0.60
N VAL A 275 16.43 -14.31 0.35
CA VAL A 275 17.29 -15.19 -0.46
C VAL A 275 17.37 -16.60 0.13
N ASN A 276 17.41 -16.74 1.46
CA ASN A 276 17.57 -18.06 2.08
C ASN A 276 16.26 -18.83 2.30
N ARG A 277 15.12 -18.14 2.41
CA ARG A 277 13.84 -18.76 2.76
C ARG A 277 12.86 -18.86 1.61
N LYS A 278 13.00 -17.99 0.60
CA LYS A 278 12.03 -17.84 -0.48
C LYS A 278 12.60 -18.16 -1.87
N ASP A 279 13.90 -18.43 -1.97
CA ASP A 279 14.54 -19.03 -3.15
C ASP A 279 14.97 -20.47 -2.81
N VAL A 280 14.01 -21.38 -2.74
CA VAL A 280 14.19 -22.76 -2.22
C VAL A 280 15.25 -23.54 -3.01
N ASN A 281 15.39 -23.29 -4.31
CA ASN A 281 16.35 -23.98 -5.17
C ASN A 281 17.67 -23.21 -5.35
N GLY A 282 17.80 -22.00 -4.80
CA GLY A 282 18.94 -21.12 -5.03
C GLY A 282 19.12 -20.72 -6.49
N ASN A 283 18.04 -20.72 -7.27
CA ASN A 283 18.07 -20.50 -8.72
C ASN A 283 17.61 -19.10 -9.12
N GLY A 284 17.31 -18.22 -8.16
CA GLY A 284 16.88 -16.84 -8.41
C GLY A 284 15.39 -16.68 -8.74
N ILE A 285 14.58 -17.74 -8.61
CA ILE A 285 13.12 -17.66 -8.69
C ILE A 285 12.53 -17.76 -7.30
N PHE A 286 11.74 -16.74 -6.94
CA PHE A 286 11.21 -16.60 -5.60
C PHE A 286 9.77 -17.10 -5.49
N GLU A 287 9.43 -17.64 -4.31
CA GLU A 287 8.11 -18.16 -3.96
C GLU A 287 7.56 -17.34 -2.78
N GLY A 288 6.90 -16.24 -3.10
CA GLY A 288 6.39 -15.29 -2.12
C GLY A 288 5.06 -15.70 -1.47
N GLY A 289 4.26 -16.56 -2.09
CA GLY A 289 2.89 -16.83 -1.66
C GLY A 289 2.00 -15.59 -1.85
N PHE A 290 1.45 -15.07 -0.75
CA PHE A 290 0.47 -13.97 -0.68
C PHE A 290 0.90 -12.68 -1.40
N LEU A 291 2.06 -12.10 -1.03
CA LEU A 291 2.60 -10.85 -1.57
C LEU A 291 1.60 -9.67 -1.64
N GLY A 292 0.63 -9.61 -0.72
CA GLY A 292 -0.29 -8.46 -0.59
C GLY A 292 -1.36 -8.36 -1.68
N LEU A 293 -1.49 -9.37 -2.53
CA LEU A 293 -2.44 -9.40 -3.65
C LEU A 293 -3.38 -10.60 -3.50
N ASP A 294 -4.44 -10.44 -2.72
CA ASP A 294 -5.30 -11.49 -2.15
C ASP A 294 -5.81 -12.52 -3.15
N ASN A 295 -6.66 -12.09 -4.09
CA ASN A 295 -7.34 -12.96 -5.05
C ASN A 295 -6.81 -12.79 -6.49
N ILE A 296 -5.59 -12.25 -6.67
CA ILE A 296 -4.98 -11.94 -7.99
C ILE A 296 -4.77 -13.18 -8.88
N SER A 297 -4.79 -14.38 -8.28
CA SER A 297 -4.59 -15.66 -8.96
C SER A 297 -5.83 -16.56 -8.85
N VAL A 298 -5.84 -17.65 -9.61
CA VAL A 298 -6.90 -18.65 -9.65
C VAL A 298 -7.10 -19.41 -8.33
N PHE A 299 -6.07 -19.49 -7.48
CA PHE A 299 -6.11 -20.15 -6.17
C PHE A 299 -5.23 -19.42 -5.16
N ASN A 300 -5.35 -19.79 -3.87
CA ASN A 300 -4.58 -19.18 -2.79
C ASN A 300 -3.10 -19.52 -2.94
N ARG A 301 -2.27 -18.51 -3.24
CA ARG A 301 -0.83 -18.69 -3.49
C ARG A 301 -0.06 -19.09 -2.22
N SER A 302 -0.57 -18.78 -1.03
CA SER A 302 0.03 -19.19 0.25
C SER A 302 -0.30 -20.63 0.62
N GLU A 303 -1.37 -21.18 0.05
CA GLU A 303 -1.83 -22.55 0.27
C GLU A 303 -2.14 -23.21 -1.08
N PRO A 304 -1.12 -23.42 -1.94
CA PRO A 304 -1.33 -24.01 -3.25
C PRO A 304 -1.87 -25.44 -3.13
N PRO A 305 -2.61 -25.93 -4.14
CA PRO A 305 -3.08 -27.32 -4.17
C PRO A 305 -1.93 -28.32 -3.99
N HIS A 306 -2.24 -29.50 -3.45
CA HIS A 306 -1.24 -30.54 -3.20
C HIS A 306 -0.43 -30.89 -4.48
N GLY A 307 0.89 -31.10 -4.37
CA GLY A 307 1.73 -31.47 -5.53
C GLY A 307 1.95 -30.34 -6.55
N VAL A 308 1.49 -29.12 -6.26
CA VAL A 308 1.76 -27.92 -7.07
C VAL A 308 2.79 -27.06 -6.38
N ARG A 309 3.84 -26.72 -7.12
CA ARG A 309 4.79 -25.68 -6.72
C ARG A 309 4.66 -24.48 -7.65
N LEU A 310 4.58 -23.28 -7.10
CA LEU A 310 4.34 -22.05 -7.86
C LEU A 310 5.64 -21.29 -8.09
N LEU A 311 5.96 -20.97 -9.34
CA LEU A 311 7.04 -20.07 -9.72
C LEU A 311 6.43 -18.70 -10.01
N GLN A 312 6.75 -17.72 -9.17
CA GLN A 312 6.08 -16.42 -9.17
C GLN A 312 6.89 -15.33 -9.88
N ALA A 313 6.28 -14.70 -10.89
CA ALA A 313 6.88 -13.61 -11.65
C ALA A 313 6.96 -12.32 -10.83
N ASP A 314 5.92 -12.03 -10.04
CA ASP A 314 5.90 -10.87 -9.15
C ASP A 314 6.93 -10.99 -8.02
N ALA A 315 7.00 -12.14 -7.34
CA ALA A 315 7.97 -12.40 -6.29
C ALA A 315 9.41 -12.13 -6.76
N SER A 316 9.76 -12.66 -7.93
CA SER A 316 11.08 -12.48 -8.53
C SER A 316 11.30 -11.02 -8.96
N GLY A 317 10.30 -10.37 -9.54
CA GLY A 317 10.32 -8.95 -9.89
C GLY A 317 10.55 -8.04 -8.67
N TRP A 318 9.89 -8.33 -7.55
CA TRP A 318 10.07 -7.60 -6.30
C TRP A 318 11.48 -7.71 -5.73
N ILE A 319 12.09 -8.90 -5.74
CA ILE A 319 13.46 -9.07 -5.21
C ILE A 319 14.51 -8.50 -6.17
N ALA A 320 14.26 -8.54 -7.49
CA ALA A 320 15.09 -7.81 -8.45
C ALA A 320 15.05 -6.30 -8.15
N TRP A 321 13.87 -5.75 -7.89
CA TRP A 321 13.71 -4.34 -7.54
C TRP A 321 14.33 -3.98 -6.20
N TYR A 322 14.19 -4.84 -5.19
CA TYR A 322 14.85 -4.71 -3.89
C TYR A 322 16.37 -4.69 -4.07
N SER A 323 16.93 -5.59 -4.89
CA SER A 323 18.37 -5.63 -5.20
C SER A 323 18.85 -4.31 -5.82
N LEU A 324 18.16 -3.80 -6.84
CA LEU A 324 18.51 -2.51 -7.46
C LEU A 324 18.41 -1.34 -6.47
N THR A 325 17.40 -1.36 -5.61
CA THR A 325 17.21 -0.32 -4.60
C THR A 325 18.32 -0.33 -3.57
N MET A 326 18.70 -1.50 -3.05
CA MET A 326 19.81 -1.64 -2.12
C MET A 326 21.15 -1.28 -2.75
N MET A 327 21.36 -1.62 -4.03
CA MET A 327 22.52 -1.14 -4.79
C MET A 327 22.57 0.40 -4.82
N ASN A 328 21.45 1.06 -5.14
CA ASN A 328 21.39 2.52 -5.18
C ASN A 328 21.59 3.17 -3.81
N ILE A 329 21.05 2.60 -2.74
CA ILE A 329 21.31 3.06 -1.36
C ILE A 329 22.79 2.87 -1.01
N ALA A 330 23.39 1.73 -1.35
CA ALA A 330 24.81 1.48 -1.11
C ALA A 330 25.71 2.48 -1.85
N LEU A 331 25.41 2.80 -3.12
CA LEU A 331 26.13 3.83 -3.87
C LEU A 331 25.93 5.24 -3.29
N GLU A 332 24.74 5.56 -2.77
CA GLU A 332 24.51 6.82 -2.05
C GLU A 332 25.36 6.87 -0.76
N LEU A 333 25.39 5.79 0.01
CA LEU A 333 26.19 5.69 1.22
C LEU A 333 27.70 5.71 0.91
N ALA A 334 28.11 5.14 -0.23
CA ALA A 334 29.51 5.11 -0.68
C ALA A 334 30.11 6.49 -0.97
N LYS A 335 29.26 7.51 -1.16
CA LYS A 335 29.70 8.89 -1.36
C LYS A 335 30.59 9.43 -0.24
N GLU A 336 30.42 8.91 0.98
CA GLU A 336 31.16 9.34 2.18
C GLU A 336 31.91 8.18 2.86
N ASN A 337 31.46 6.93 2.70
CA ASN A 337 32.12 5.75 3.25
C ASN A 337 32.34 4.67 2.18
N PRO A 338 33.57 4.48 1.68
CA PRO A 338 33.86 3.60 0.55
C PRO A 338 33.53 2.11 0.78
N VAL A 339 33.35 1.67 2.03
CA VAL A 339 32.96 0.27 2.34
C VAL A 339 31.65 -0.12 1.65
N TYR A 340 30.73 0.83 1.46
CA TYR A 340 29.45 0.56 0.79
C TYR A 340 29.60 0.30 -0.73
N GLU A 341 30.70 0.71 -1.36
CA GLU A 341 30.96 0.45 -2.78
C GLU A 341 31.07 -1.06 -3.07
N ASP A 342 31.72 -1.81 -2.17
CA ASP A 342 31.86 -3.26 -2.30
C ASP A 342 30.50 -3.97 -2.17
N ILE A 343 29.64 -3.48 -1.26
CA ILE A 343 28.30 -4.03 -1.06
C ILE A 343 27.39 -3.75 -2.26
N ALA A 344 27.53 -2.59 -2.92
CA ALA A 344 26.76 -2.29 -4.14
C ALA A 344 26.96 -3.35 -5.23
N SER A 345 28.20 -3.87 -5.37
CA SER A 345 28.51 -4.93 -6.33
C SER A 345 27.77 -6.24 -6.03
N LYS A 346 27.59 -6.59 -4.75
CA LYS A 346 26.82 -7.79 -4.35
C LYS A 346 25.36 -7.70 -4.81
N PHE A 347 24.71 -6.55 -4.58
CA PHE A 347 23.33 -6.36 -4.98
C PHE A 347 23.15 -6.34 -6.50
N PHE A 348 24.11 -5.75 -7.21
CA PHE A 348 24.14 -5.80 -8.66
C PHE A 348 24.23 -7.24 -9.20
N GLU A 349 25.08 -8.08 -8.60
CA GLU A 349 25.18 -9.49 -9.00
C GLU A 349 23.91 -10.29 -8.71
N HIS A 350 23.28 -10.09 -7.55
CA HIS A 350 21.99 -10.72 -7.25
C HIS A 350 20.92 -10.32 -8.26
N TYR A 351 20.85 -9.03 -8.62
CA TYR A 351 19.94 -8.56 -9.66
C TYR A 351 20.12 -9.31 -10.99
N LEU A 352 21.37 -9.48 -11.45
CA LEU A 352 21.66 -10.19 -12.69
C LEU A 352 21.24 -11.67 -12.65
N LEU A 353 21.42 -12.33 -11.51
CA LEU A 353 21.01 -13.73 -11.33
C LEU A 353 19.49 -13.87 -11.44
N ILE A 354 18.74 -12.97 -10.83
CA ILE A 354 17.26 -12.97 -10.88
C ILE A 354 16.79 -12.67 -12.31
N ALA A 355 17.38 -11.67 -12.96
CA ALA A 355 17.04 -11.32 -14.34
C ALA A 355 17.24 -12.50 -15.31
N ASP A 356 18.30 -13.27 -15.11
CA ASP A 356 18.56 -14.49 -15.87
C ASP A 356 17.54 -15.58 -15.58
N ALA A 357 17.28 -15.85 -14.32
CA ALA A 357 16.34 -16.88 -13.88
C ALA A 357 14.92 -16.66 -14.42
N MET A 358 14.43 -15.41 -14.38
CA MET A 358 13.10 -15.06 -14.88
C MET A 358 12.95 -15.30 -16.39
N THR A 359 14.05 -15.21 -17.13
CA THR A 359 14.08 -15.37 -18.59
C THR A 359 14.55 -16.76 -19.04
N PHE A 360 15.24 -17.52 -18.19
CA PHE A 360 15.67 -18.90 -18.44
C PHE A 360 15.66 -19.69 -17.13
N LEU A 361 14.69 -20.58 -16.97
CA LEU A 361 14.58 -21.50 -15.85
C LEU A 361 15.65 -22.58 -16.00
N ASN A 362 16.79 -22.38 -15.35
CA ASN A 362 17.92 -23.32 -15.38
C ASN A 362 17.49 -24.75 -15.01
N LYS A 363 17.24 -25.61 -16.02
CA LYS A 363 17.12 -27.05 -15.80
C LYS A 363 18.48 -27.70 -16.07
N SER A 364 19.06 -28.24 -15.00
CA SER A 364 20.26 -29.09 -14.92
C SER A 364 21.63 -28.41 -14.90
N GLU A 365 22.34 -28.57 -13.77
CA GLU A 365 23.78 -28.31 -13.62
C GLU A 365 24.66 -29.13 -14.57
N LYS A 366 24.14 -30.21 -15.19
CA LYS A 366 24.94 -31.14 -15.99
C LYS A 366 25.18 -30.69 -17.44
N ASN A 367 24.32 -29.83 -17.98
CA ASN A 367 24.46 -29.30 -19.33
C ASN A 367 24.13 -27.80 -19.28
N CYS A 368 25.15 -26.94 -19.27
CA CYS A 368 25.03 -25.48 -19.33
C CYS A 368 24.44 -24.96 -20.67
N SER A 369 23.40 -25.60 -21.18
CA SER A 369 22.58 -25.15 -22.31
C SER A 369 21.35 -24.43 -21.75
N PRO A 370 21.11 -23.16 -22.11
CA PRO A 370 19.90 -22.44 -21.72
C PRO A 370 18.67 -23.25 -22.18
N THR A 371 17.78 -23.55 -21.25
CA THR A 371 16.45 -24.09 -21.58
C THR A 371 15.58 -22.97 -22.15
N SER A 372 14.60 -23.31 -22.99
CA SER A 372 13.61 -22.36 -23.50
C SER A 372 12.54 -21.96 -22.48
N ASP A 373 12.52 -22.62 -21.32
CA ASP A 373 11.49 -22.45 -20.29
C ASP A 373 11.78 -21.17 -19.50
N SER A 374 10.83 -20.22 -19.46
CA SER A 374 10.96 -18.95 -18.73
C SER A 374 9.63 -18.48 -18.14
N LEU A 375 9.59 -17.46 -17.29
CA LEU A 375 8.33 -16.84 -16.88
C LEU A 375 7.73 -15.93 -17.97
N TRP A 376 8.49 -15.62 -19.02
CA TRP A 376 8.02 -14.93 -20.22
C TRP A 376 7.35 -15.91 -21.19
N ASP A 377 6.15 -15.57 -21.64
CA ASP A 377 5.42 -16.27 -22.68
C ASP A 377 5.66 -15.58 -24.03
N ASN A 378 6.18 -16.32 -25.01
CA ASN A 378 6.51 -15.78 -26.33
C ASN A 378 5.29 -15.62 -27.24
N ASP A 379 4.21 -16.35 -26.99
CA ASP A 379 3.01 -16.28 -27.82
C ASP A 379 2.17 -15.08 -27.39
N ASP A 380 1.98 -14.92 -26.09
CA ASP A 380 1.23 -13.83 -25.51
C ASP A 380 2.09 -12.56 -25.34
N GLN A 381 3.43 -12.66 -25.41
CA GLN A 381 4.36 -11.55 -25.14
C GLN A 381 4.07 -10.88 -23.79
N PHE A 382 4.03 -11.68 -22.73
CA PHE A 382 3.70 -11.23 -21.37
C PHE A 382 4.34 -12.16 -20.31
N PHE A 383 4.47 -11.69 -19.07
CA PHE A 383 4.94 -12.52 -17.95
C PHE A 383 3.78 -13.20 -17.23
N TYR A 384 3.96 -14.48 -16.90
CA TYR A 384 2.98 -15.27 -16.14
C TYR A 384 3.66 -16.08 -15.03
N ASP A 385 2.91 -16.33 -13.95
CA ASP A 385 3.25 -17.36 -12.99
C ASP A 385 3.20 -18.74 -13.66
N LYS A 386 4.03 -19.68 -13.18
CA LYS A 386 4.06 -21.06 -13.68
C LYS A 386 3.90 -22.07 -12.57
N ILE A 387 3.14 -23.12 -12.83
CA ILE A 387 3.09 -24.32 -12.01
C ILE A 387 4.25 -25.23 -12.43
N LEU A 388 5.08 -25.59 -11.45
CA LEU A 388 6.03 -26.70 -11.55
C LEU A 388 5.37 -27.93 -10.93
N TRP A 389 5.13 -28.93 -11.77
CA TRP A 389 4.54 -30.21 -11.39
C TRP A 389 5.60 -31.18 -10.87
N GLU A 390 5.17 -32.26 -10.21
CA GLU A 390 6.07 -33.30 -9.68
C GLU A 390 6.88 -34.02 -10.76
N ASP A 391 6.42 -34.00 -12.02
CA ASP A 391 7.12 -34.58 -13.19
C ASP A 391 8.08 -33.58 -13.88
N ASP A 392 8.39 -32.46 -13.21
CA ASP A 392 9.18 -31.34 -13.71
C ASP A 392 8.57 -30.61 -14.94
N SER A 393 7.33 -30.91 -15.31
CA SER A 393 6.63 -30.15 -16.34
C SER A 393 6.22 -28.77 -15.83
N LEU A 394 6.13 -27.80 -16.76
CA LEU A 394 5.81 -26.41 -16.46
C LEU A 394 4.54 -25.99 -17.20
N THR A 395 3.58 -25.44 -16.48
CA THR A 395 2.33 -24.92 -17.06
C THR A 395 2.14 -23.46 -16.68
N PRO A 396 2.01 -22.53 -17.65
CA PRO A 396 1.71 -21.13 -17.35
C PRO A 396 0.27 -20.97 -16.85
N ILE A 397 0.11 -20.14 -15.81
CA ILE A 397 -1.17 -19.62 -15.37
C ILE A 397 -1.44 -18.37 -16.20
N LYS A 398 -2.18 -18.52 -17.32
CA LYS A 398 -2.45 -17.45 -18.30
C LYS A 398 -3.42 -16.37 -17.80
N VAL A 399 -3.10 -15.77 -16.66
CA VAL A 399 -3.84 -14.67 -16.03
C VAL A 399 -3.05 -13.38 -16.28
N ARG A 400 -3.57 -12.51 -17.14
CA ARG A 400 -3.02 -11.18 -17.44
C ARG A 400 -3.36 -10.22 -16.31
N SER A 401 -2.52 -10.19 -15.29
CA SER A 401 -2.70 -9.33 -14.12
C SER A 401 -1.48 -8.45 -13.86
N LEU A 402 -1.55 -7.62 -12.81
CA LEU A 402 -0.41 -6.85 -12.31
C LEU A 402 0.83 -7.71 -12.06
N VAL A 403 0.68 -9.01 -11.81
CA VAL A 403 1.80 -9.95 -11.68
C VAL A 403 2.74 -9.86 -12.88
N GLY A 404 2.19 -9.74 -14.09
CA GLY A 404 3.00 -9.61 -15.31
C GLY A 404 3.55 -8.20 -15.56
N LEU A 405 3.07 -7.19 -14.83
CA LEU A 405 3.52 -5.79 -14.91
C LEU A 405 4.57 -5.44 -13.84
N ILE A 406 4.56 -6.11 -12.68
CA ILE A 406 5.53 -5.93 -11.58
C ILE A 406 7.00 -6.01 -12.01
N PRO A 407 7.42 -6.86 -12.98
CA PRO A 407 8.79 -6.85 -13.48
C PRO A 407 9.27 -5.48 -14.02
N LEU A 408 8.36 -4.59 -14.43
CA LEU A 408 8.70 -3.22 -14.85
C LEU A 408 9.21 -2.35 -13.69
N PHE A 409 8.93 -2.68 -12.43
CA PHE A 409 9.40 -1.93 -11.25
C PHE A 409 10.92 -2.02 -11.08
N ALA A 410 11.49 -3.18 -11.43
CA ALA A 410 12.91 -3.45 -11.36
C ALA A 410 13.67 -2.76 -12.51
N THR A 411 13.65 -1.43 -12.51
CA THR A 411 14.40 -0.60 -13.45
C THR A 411 15.13 0.54 -12.77
N THR A 412 16.35 0.85 -13.23
CA THR A 412 17.13 2.02 -12.82
C THR A 412 18.12 2.41 -13.91
N THR A 413 18.45 3.70 -13.98
CA THR A 413 19.55 4.20 -14.81
C THR A 413 20.82 4.38 -13.96
N ILE A 414 21.98 4.12 -14.54
CA ILE A 414 23.28 4.47 -13.95
C ILE A 414 23.89 5.58 -14.81
N GLU A 415 24.12 6.75 -14.21
CA GLU A 415 24.78 7.84 -14.92
C GLU A 415 26.30 7.63 -15.05
N PRO A 416 26.95 8.10 -16.12
CA PRO A 416 28.40 8.02 -16.29
C PRO A 416 29.19 8.59 -15.11
N GLU A 417 28.68 9.65 -14.48
CA GLU A 417 29.29 10.30 -13.31
C GLU A 417 29.39 9.35 -12.12
N VAL A 418 28.40 8.47 -11.94
CA VAL A 418 28.40 7.45 -10.88
C VAL A 418 29.53 6.46 -11.11
N LEU A 419 29.70 5.98 -12.35
CA LEU A 419 30.78 5.05 -12.71
C LEU A 419 32.17 5.69 -12.58
N ASN A 420 32.29 6.97 -12.89
CA ASN A 420 33.55 7.71 -12.73
C ASN A 420 33.88 7.96 -11.26
N ARG A 421 32.87 8.11 -10.41
CA ARG A 421 33.03 8.30 -8.96
C ARG A 421 33.40 7.02 -8.23
N PHE A 422 32.89 5.86 -8.68
CA PHE A 422 33.05 4.56 -8.01
C PHE A 422 33.83 3.57 -8.90
N PRO A 423 35.18 3.67 -8.94
CA PRO A 423 36.00 2.89 -9.86
C PRO A 423 36.06 1.39 -9.52
N SER A 424 35.90 0.98 -8.26
CA SER A 424 35.86 -0.44 -7.87
C SER A 424 34.57 -1.07 -8.40
N PHE A 425 33.44 -0.39 -8.20
CA PHE A 425 32.15 -0.80 -8.74
C PHE A 425 32.20 -0.85 -10.28
N LYS A 426 32.72 0.19 -10.94
CA LYS A 426 32.91 0.21 -12.40
C LYS A 426 33.74 -0.96 -12.89
N LYS A 427 34.87 -1.26 -12.24
CA LYS A 427 35.72 -2.40 -12.59
C LYS A 427 34.99 -3.73 -12.47
N ARG A 428 34.18 -3.91 -11.43
CA ARG A 428 33.39 -5.14 -11.22
C ARG A 428 32.28 -5.26 -12.27
N LEU A 429 31.58 -4.17 -12.56
CA LEU A 429 30.59 -4.08 -13.64
C LEU A 429 31.22 -4.48 -14.98
N GLU A 430 32.33 -3.84 -15.38
CA GLU A 430 33.08 -4.15 -16.61
C GLU A 430 33.63 -5.58 -16.65
N TRP A 431 33.98 -6.15 -15.49
CA TRP A 431 34.39 -7.55 -15.40
C TRP A 431 33.21 -8.48 -15.66
N LEU A 432 32.04 -8.22 -15.06
CA LEU A 432 30.83 -9.01 -15.28
C LEU A 432 30.39 -8.95 -16.75
N ILE A 433 30.42 -7.77 -17.36
CA ILE A 433 30.06 -7.60 -18.78
C ILE A 433 30.96 -8.44 -19.69
N ARG A 434 32.28 -8.41 -19.44
CA ARG A 434 33.24 -9.16 -20.25
C ARG A 434 33.15 -10.67 -20.04
N ASN A 435 33.00 -11.13 -18.80
CA ASN A 435 33.11 -12.55 -18.44
C ASN A 435 31.76 -13.28 -18.41
N LYS A 436 30.65 -12.54 -18.28
CA LYS A 436 29.29 -13.04 -18.26
C LYS A 436 28.44 -12.44 -19.39
N ASN A 437 29.08 -12.09 -20.52
CA ASN A 437 28.46 -11.41 -21.68
C ASN A 437 27.11 -12.02 -22.13
N TYR A 438 26.94 -13.34 -21.98
CA TYR A 438 25.67 -14.01 -22.27
C TYR A 438 24.50 -13.52 -21.39
N LEU A 439 24.72 -13.19 -20.12
CA LEU A 439 23.72 -12.59 -19.22
C LEU A 439 23.38 -11.16 -19.68
N PHE A 440 24.39 -10.39 -20.05
CA PHE A 440 24.25 -8.98 -20.39
C PHE A 440 23.50 -8.76 -21.70
N LYS A 441 23.85 -9.50 -22.77
CA LYS A 441 23.17 -9.40 -24.07
C LYS A 441 21.69 -9.77 -24.02
N ARG A 442 21.28 -10.56 -23.03
CA ARG A 442 19.93 -11.11 -22.91
C ARG A 442 19.01 -10.26 -22.05
N HIS A 443 19.56 -9.59 -21.03
CA HIS A 443 18.74 -8.93 -19.99
C HIS A 443 18.97 -7.44 -19.85
N ILE A 444 20.11 -6.90 -20.31
CA ILE A 444 20.40 -5.47 -20.22
C ILE A 444 20.23 -4.87 -21.60
N ALA A 445 19.18 -4.06 -21.78
CA ALA A 445 18.98 -3.27 -22.98
C ALA A 445 20.17 -2.32 -23.17
N SER A 446 21.06 -2.74 -24.05
CA SER A 446 22.13 -1.96 -24.68
C SER A 446 23.17 -1.32 -23.75
N MET A 447 24.29 -2.02 -23.55
CA MET A 447 25.57 -1.35 -23.29
C MET A 447 26.28 -0.92 -24.59
N ASP A 448 25.82 -1.41 -25.75
CA ASP A 448 26.40 -1.10 -27.06
C ASP A 448 25.80 0.18 -27.67
N ALA A 449 24.54 0.52 -27.34
CA ALA A 449 23.91 1.80 -27.62
C ALA A 449 23.74 2.56 -26.31
N LYS A 450 24.63 3.53 -26.12
CA LYS A 450 24.53 4.52 -25.07
C LYS A 450 23.20 5.27 -25.22
N GLY A 451 22.39 5.28 -24.16
CA GLY A 451 21.12 6.01 -24.14
C GLY A 451 21.34 7.53 -24.17
N ASP A 452 20.29 8.31 -23.96
CA ASP A 452 20.46 9.76 -23.85
C ASP A 452 21.48 10.07 -22.73
N CYS A 453 22.45 10.95 -23.02
CA CYS A 453 23.56 11.31 -22.13
C CYS A 453 24.46 10.14 -21.65
N ASP A 454 24.72 9.13 -22.48
CA ASP A 454 25.67 8.05 -22.18
C ASP A 454 25.28 7.10 -21.01
N ARG A 455 24.00 7.10 -20.59
CA ARG A 455 23.49 6.32 -19.47
C ARG A 455 23.42 4.82 -19.76
N LEU A 456 23.51 4.01 -18.69
CA LEU A 456 23.20 2.58 -18.73
C LEU A 456 21.83 2.30 -18.13
N LEU A 457 21.03 1.44 -18.78
CA LEU A 457 19.75 0.97 -18.27
C LEU A 457 19.89 -0.42 -17.66
N LEU A 458 19.54 -0.56 -16.38
CA LEU A 458 19.28 -1.85 -15.78
C LEU A 458 17.76 -2.04 -15.77
N SER A 459 17.27 -3.07 -16.45
CA SER A 459 15.85 -3.45 -16.48
C SER A 459 15.70 -4.96 -16.67
N LEU A 460 14.61 -5.54 -16.16
CA LEU A 460 14.26 -6.94 -16.44
C LEU A 460 13.70 -7.14 -17.86
N VAL A 461 13.31 -6.05 -18.52
CA VAL A 461 12.76 -6.06 -19.87
C VAL A 461 13.65 -5.29 -20.81
N ASN A 462 13.86 -5.85 -22.00
CA ASN A 462 14.47 -5.10 -23.10
C ASN A 462 13.43 -4.20 -23.78
N LYS A 463 13.86 -3.43 -24.78
CA LYS A 463 13.00 -2.49 -25.50
C LYS A 463 11.80 -3.19 -26.12
N GLU A 464 12.01 -4.34 -26.76
CA GLU A 464 10.98 -5.09 -27.47
C GLU A 464 9.91 -5.60 -26.48
N ARG A 465 10.32 -6.25 -25.39
CA ARG A 465 9.40 -6.71 -24.33
C ARG A 465 8.67 -5.57 -23.66
N LEU A 466 9.36 -4.45 -23.41
CA LEU A 466 8.74 -3.25 -22.85
C LEU A 466 7.59 -2.79 -23.75
N VAL A 467 7.82 -2.66 -25.05
CA VAL A 467 6.77 -2.25 -26.00
C VAL A 467 5.60 -3.25 -25.98
N SER A 468 5.85 -4.55 -26.06
CA SER A 468 4.79 -5.57 -26.05
C SER A 468 3.94 -5.60 -24.77
N ILE A 469 4.55 -5.25 -23.63
CA ILE A 469 3.83 -5.12 -22.36
C ILE A 469 2.98 -3.84 -22.36
N LEU A 470 3.56 -2.72 -22.81
CA LEU A 470 2.88 -1.42 -22.82
C LEU A 470 1.71 -1.39 -23.80
N GLU A 471 1.79 -2.11 -24.91
CA GLU A 471 0.67 -2.29 -25.84
C GLU A 471 -0.55 -2.89 -25.12
N LYS A 472 -0.38 -3.89 -24.26
CA LYS A 472 -1.50 -4.42 -23.46
C LYS A 472 -1.89 -3.49 -22.32
N MET A 473 -0.90 -2.88 -21.67
CA MET A 473 -1.14 -2.00 -20.52
C MET A 473 -1.94 -0.75 -20.89
N PHE A 474 -1.76 -0.24 -22.11
CA PHE A 474 -2.43 0.95 -22.64
C PHE A 474 -3.65 0.65 -23.52
N ASP A 475 -4.07 -0.62 -23.59
CA ASP A 475 -5.31 -1.03 -24.27
C ASP A 475 -6.50 -0.92 -23.29
N GLU A 476 -7.56 -0.22 -23.72
CA GLU A 476 -8.75 0.02 -22.91
C GLU A 476 -9.61 -1.24 -22.73
N THR A 477 -9.50 -2.20 -23.65
CA THR A 477 -10.12 -3.52 -23.55
C THR A 477 -9.32 -4.48 -22.65
N GLU A 478 -8.14 -4.05 -22.19
CA GLU A 478 -7.30 -4.77 -21.25
C GLU A 478 -7.13 -3.99 -19.94
N PHE A 479 -5.97 -3.37 -19.72
CA PHE A 479 -5.61 -2.79 -18.43
C PHE A 479 -5.98 -1.31 -18.28
N LEU A 480 -6.06 -0.56 -19.37
CA LEU A 480 -6.25 0.89 -19.30
C LEU A 480 -7.71 1.25 -19.02
N SER A 481 -7.97 1.85 -17.87
CA SER A 481 -9.26 2.42 -17.51
C SER A 481 -9.21 3.94 -17.58
N ASP A 482 -10.36 4.60 -17.71
CA ASP A 482 -10.54 6.06 -17.54
C ASP A 482 -10.00 6.57 -16.20
N TYR A 483 -9.77 5.67 -15.24
CA TYR A 483 -9.40 5.99 -13.87
C TYR A 483 -8.02 5.48 -13.45
N GLY A 484 -7.28 4.80 -14.34
CA GLY A 484 -5.94 4.26 -14.05
C GLY A 484 -5.69 2.89 -14.69
N ILE A 485 -4.69 2.16 -14.20
CA ILE A 485 -4.37 0.80 -14.63
C ILE A 485 -5.08 -0.20 -13.71
N ARG A 486 -5.88 -1.09 -14.31
CA ARG A 486 -6.61 -2.17 -13.64
C ARG A 486 -5.67 -3.23 -13.05
N SER A 487 -6.10 -3.89 -11.98
CA SER A 487 -5.34 -4.99 -11.36
C SER A 487 -5.31 -6.28 -12.19
N LEU A 488 -6.35 -6.49 -12.99
CA LEU A 488 -6.50 -7.60 -13.93
C LEU A 488 -6.99 -7.05 -15.27
N SER A 489 -6.48 -7.60 -16.38
CA SER A 489 -6.91 -7.24 -17.72
C SER A 489 -8.39 -7.55 -17.92
N LYS A 490 -9.13 -6.57 -18.46
CA LYS A 490 -10.55 -6.72 -18.83
C LYS A 490 -10.78 -7.78 -19.91
N TYR A 491 -9.73 -8.19 -20.64
CA TYR A 491 -9.75 -9.37 -21.52
C TYR A 491 -10.37 -10.62 -20.88
N HIS A 492 -10.17 -10.81 -19.56
CA HIS A 492 -10.69 -11.94 -18.81
C HIS A 492 -12.18 -11.88 -18.46
N GLU A 493 -12.88 -10.81 -18.87
CA GLU A 493 -14.35 -10.76 -18.86
C GLU A 493 -14.93 -11.74 -19.89
N GLU A 494 -14.42 -11.70 -21.13
CA GLU A 494 -14.82 -12.61 -22.21
C GLU A 494 -14.02 -13.91 -22.22
N HIS A 495 -12.82 -13.91 -21.63
CA HIS A 495 -11.89 -15.04 -21.64
C HIS A 495 -11.47 -15.46 -20.21
N PRO A 496 -12.41 -16.00 -19.40
CA PRO A 496 -12.09 -16.45 -18.05
C PRO A 496 -11.05 -17.59 -18.07
N VAL A 497 -10.24 -17.65 -17.03
CA VAL A 497 -9.19 -18.67 -16.86
C VAL A 497 -9.71 -19.76 -15.94
N SER A 498 -9.64 -21.01 -16.40
CA SER A 498 -10.01 -22.19 -15.61
C SER A 498 -8.90 -23.24 -15.59
N MET A 499 -8.67 -23.89 -14.45
CA MET A 499 -7.73 -25.00 -14.33
C MET A 499 -8.31 -26.11 -13.44
N HIS A 500 -8.10 -27.36 -13.86
CA HIS A 500 -8.45 -28.54 -13.07
C HIS A 500 -7.19 -29.10 -12.42
N ILE A 501 -7.14 -29.11 -11.08
CA ILE A 501 -5.98 -29.58 -10.30
C ILE A 501 -6.46 -30.55 -9.23
N ASN A 502 -5.99 -31.80 -9.27
CA ASN A 502 -6.30 -32.86 -8.29
C ASN A 502 -7.79 -33.09 -7.99
N GLY A 503 -8.68 -32.94 -8.97
CA GLY A 503 -10.11 -33.13 -8.77
C GLY A 503 -10.87 -31.88 -8.35
N GLU A 504 -10.19 -30.74 -8.20
CA GLU A 504 -10.81 -29.44 -7.93
C GLU A 504 -10.70 -28.52 -9.15
N ASP A 505 -11.78 -27.77 -9.42
CA ASP A 505 -11.84 -26.77 -10.49
C ASP A 505 -11.60 -25.37 -9.91
N PHE A 506 -10.60 -24.69 -10.45
CA PHE A 506 -10.29 -23.30 -10.14
C PHE A 506 -10.68 -22.40 -11.30
N TYR A 507 -11.27 -21.23 -10.99
CA TYR A 507 -11.69 -20.27 -11.99
C TYR A 507 -11.34 -18.83 -11.58
N LEU A 508 -11.12 -17.98 -12.59
CA LEU A 508 -10.90 -16.55 -12.44
C LEU A 508 -11.48 -15.80 -13.64
N SER A 509 -12.22 -14.73 -13.36
CA SER A 509 -12.76 -13.79 -14.34
C SER A 509 -12.44 -12.36 -13.93
N TYR A 510 -12.63 -11.43 -14.86
CA TYR A 510 -12.60 -10.00 -14.56
C TYR A 510 -13.78 -9.58 -13.68
N ILE A 511 -13.48 -8.86 -12.59
CA ILE A 511 -14.44 -8.35 -11.62
C ILE A 511 -14.02 -6.92 -11.26
N PRO A 512 -14.69 -5.89 -11.81
CA PRO A 512 -14.23 -4.51 -11.68
C PRO A 512 -14.37 -3.95 -10.26
N GLY A 513 -15.30 -4.47 -9.45
CA GLY A 513 -15.71 -3.92 -8.16
C GLY A 513 -15.41 -4.82 -6.95
N GLU A 514 -16.44 -5.15 -6.17
CA GLU A 514 -16.32 -6.02 -4.98
C GLU A 514 -15.94 -7.47 -5.33
N SER A 515 -15.20 -8.16 -4.45
CA SER A 515 -14.82 -9.57 -4.65
C SER A 515 -16.04 -10.50 -4.63
N ASP A 516 -16.06 -11.50 -5.51
CA ASP A 516 -17.02 -12.62 -5.50
C ASP A 516 -16.52 -13.83 -4.69
N SER A 517 -15.33 -13.73 -4.11
CA SER A 517 -14.65 -14.80 -3.39
C SER A 517 -14.35 -14.40 -1.94
N GLY A 518 -14.44 -15.37 -1.02
CA GLY A 518 -14.05 -15.20 0.38
C GLY A 518 -12.55 -15.36 0.64
N MET A 519 -11.71 -15.42 -0.40
CA MET A 519 -10.26 -15.54 -0.24
C MET A 519 -9.72 -14.37 0.58
N PHE A 520 -8.95 -14.65 1.62
CA PHE A 520 -8.43 -13.65 2.56
C PHE A 520 -9.49 -12.76 3.23
N GLY A 521 -10.72 -13.24 3.36
CA GLY A 521 -11.82 -12.53 4.03
C GLY A 521 -12.76 -11.78 3.07
N GLY A 522 -12.40 -11.64 1.79
CA GLY A 522 -13.29 -11.14 0.73
C GLY A 522 -13.51 -9.61 0.69
N ASN A 523 -12.83 -8.84 1.55
CA ASN A 523 -12.97 -7.38 1.59
C ASN A 523 -12.23 -6.69 0.42
N SER A 524 -11.05 -7.18 0.07
CA SER A 524 -10.20 -6.62 -0.99
C SER A 524 -10.38 -7.39 -2.29
N ASN A 525 -10.29 -6.69 -3.43
CA ASN A 525 -10.37 -7.31 -4.75
C ASN A 525 -9.22 -6.83 -5.67
N TRP A 526 -8.53 -7.80 -6.25
CA TRP A 526 -7.40 -7.64 -7.16
C TRP A 526 -7.71 -8.19 -8.56
N ARG A 527 -8.96 -8.56 -8.86
CA ARG A 527 -9.42 -9.12 -10.14
C ARG A 527 -9.98 -8.07 -11.09
N GLY A 528 -9.56 -6.82 -10.99
CA GLY A 528 -10.04 -5.75 -11.86
C GLY A 528 -9.95 -4.33 -11.31
N PRO A 529 -10.12 -4.09 -9.99
CA PRO A 529 -10.07 -2.74 -9.44
C PRO A 529 -8.71 -2.05 -9.63
N ILE A 530 -8.72 -0.73 -9.49
CA ILE A 530 -7.56 0.15 -9.58
C ILE A 530 -7.02 0.42 -8.18
N TRP A 531 -5.71 0.21 -8.02
CA TRP A 531 -4.98 0.40 -6.78
C TRP A 531 -3.91 1.48 -6.93
N PHE A 532 -3.97 2.50 -6.08
CA PHE A 532 -3.04 3.64 -6.09
C PHE A 532 -1.57 3.23 -5.92
N PRO A 533 -1.19 2.38 -4.94
CA PRO A 533 0.20 1.98 -4.74
C PRO A 533 0.84 1.39 -6.00
N MET A 534 0.12 0.51 -6.70
CA MET A 534 0.61 -0.17 -7.89
C MET A 534 0.72 0.78 -9.09
N ASN A 535 -0.29 1.63 -9.29
CA ASN A 535 -0.26 2.66 -10.32
C ASN A 535 0.89 3.65 -10.10
N PHE A 536 1.14 4.06 -8.85
CA PHE A 536 2.25 4.96 -8.51
C PHE A 536 3.62 4.37 -8.89
N LEU A 537 3.83 3.07 -8.64
CA LEU A 537 5.06 2.39 -9.03
C LEU A 537 5.19 2.24 -10.55
N LEU A 538 4.09 1.99 -11.28
CA LEU A 538 4.08 1.97 -12.75
C LEU A 538 4.48 3.33 -13.32
N ILE A 539 3.88 4.42 -12.80
CA ILE A 539 4.24 5.80 -13.14
C ILE A 539 5.75 6.04 -12.91
N GLU A 540 6.28 5.64 -11.75
CA GLU A 540 7.70 5.83 -11.45
C GLU A 540 8.59 5.03 -12.43
N SER A 541 8.20 3.82 -12.79
CA SER A 541 8.91 3.01 -13.79
C SER A 541 8.90 3.63 -15.18
N LEU A 542 7.75 4.12 -15.66
CA LEU A 542 7.64 4.80 -16.95
C LEU A 542 8.57 6.02 -17.02
N VAL A 543 8.62 6.82 -15.94
CA VAL A 543 9.55 7.95 -15.84
C VAL A 543 11.01 7.48 -15.88
N LYS A 544 11.37 6.39 -15.22
CA LYS A 544 12.74 5.83 -15.28
C LYS A 544 13.11 5.34 -16.67
N PHE A 545 12.20 4.68 -17.38
CA PHE A 545 12.42 4.29 -18.78
C PHE A 545 12.54 5.52 -19.70
N PHE A 546 11.74 6.57 -19.47
CA PHE A 546 11.85 7.84 -20.18
C PHE A 546 13.22 8.49 -19.96
N LEU A 547 13.79 8.45 -18.74
CA LEU A 547 15.13 8.97 -18.46
C LEU A 547 16.26 8.30 -19.26
N TYR A 548 16.01 7.14 -19.89
CA TYR A 548 16.95 6.44 -20.76
C TYR A 548 16.60 6.58 -22.24
N TYR A 549 15.35 6.27 -22.62
CA TYR A 549 14.92 6.30 -24.03
C TYR A 549 14.57 7.72 -24.54
N GLY A 550 14.36 8.67 -23.63
CA GLY A 550 13.96 10.03 -23.95
C GLY A 550 12.66 10.09 -24.75
N SER A 551 12.53 11.14 -25.58
CA SER A 551 11.37 11.32 -26.46
C SER A 551 11.36 10.43 -27.70
N SER A 552 12.37 9.57 -27.87
CA SER A 552 12.55 8.74 -29.08
C SER A 552 11.67 7.50 -29.08
N LEU A 553 11.43 6.91 -27.91
CA LEU A 553 10.50 5.81 -27.74
C LEU A 553 9.10 6.37 -27.52
N LYS A 554 8.20 6.08 -28.46
CA LYS A 554 6.79 6.40 -28.37
C LYS A 554 5.97 5.13 -28.43
N ILE A 555 4.88 5.10 -27.68
CA ILE A 555 3.88 4.03 -27.66
C ILE A 555 2.52 4.67 -27.89
N GLU A 556 1.63 3.95 -28.55
CA GLU A 556 0.25 4.36 -28.74
C GLU A 556 -0.50 4.31 -27.39
N MET A 557 -1.16 5.40 -27.01
CA MET A 557 -1.92 5.45 -25.77
C MET A 557 -3.09 6.45 -25.89
N PRO A 558 -4.35 5.99 -25.79
CA PRO A 558 -4.78 4.59 -25.73
C PRO A 558 -4.44 3.81 -27.00
N VAL A 559 -4.25 2.50 -26.91
CA VAL A 559 -4.07 1.66 -28.10
C VAL A 559 -5.31 1.73 -28.99
N GLY A 560 -5.11 1.91 -30.30
CA GLY A 560 -6.17 2.11 -31.30
C GLY A 560 -6.60 3.57 -31.50
N SER A 561 -6.07 4.52 -30.71
CA SER A 561 -6.37 5.96 -30.86
C SER A 561 -5.62 6.65 -32.01
N GLY A 562 -4.48 6.10 -32.42
CA GLY A 562 -3.51 6.76 -33.31
C GLY A 562 -2.62 7.81 -32.63
N ASP A 563 -2.80 8.07 -31.32
CA ASP A 563 -2.01 9.03 -30.56
C ASP A 563 -0.78 8.36 -29.93
N TYR A 564 0.41 8.84 -30.33
CA TYR A 564 1.68 8.30 -29.86
C TYR A 564 2.36 9.22 -28.84
N LEU A 565 2.43 8.74 -27.61
CA LEU A 565 3.02 9.45 -26.48
C LEU A 565 4.41 8.89 -26.16
N ASN A 566 5.30 9.76 -25.69
CA ASN A 566 6.52 9.27 -25.04
C ASN A 566 6.20 8.75 -23.62
N LEU A 567 7.12 8.00 -23.03
CA LEU A 567 6.91 7.37 -21.72
C LEU A 567 6.68 8.35 -20.56
N GLY A 568 7.23 9.57 -20.64
CA GLY A 568 6.95 10.62 -19.66
C GLY A 568 5.52 11.15 -19.76
N GLN A 569 5.05 11.38 -21.00
CA GLN A 569 3.66 11.78 -21.27
C GLN A 569 2.66 10.67 -20.86
N ALA A 570 2.97 9.41 -21.17
CA ALA A 570 2.14 8.28 -20.74
C ALA A 570 2.03 8.19 -19.20
N ALA A 571 3.13 8.47 -18.48
CA ALA A 571 3.12 8.54 -17.03
C ALA A 571 2.26 9.70 -16.50
N GLU A 572 2.27 10.86 -17.18
CA GLU A 572 1.40 12.00 -16.86
C GLU A 572 -0.08 11.66 -17.11
N GLU A 573 -0.41 10.97 -18.20
CA GLU A 573 -1.79 10.55 -18.49
C GLU A 573 -2.36 9.62 -17.41
N ILE A 574 -1.60 8.63 -16.93
CA ILE A 574 -2.03 7.80 -15.79
C ILE A 574 -2.25 8.67 -14.55
N GLN A 575 -1.35 9.62 -14.26
CA GLN A 575 -1.53 10.53 -13.11
C GLN A 575 -2.83 11.33 -13.23
N GLN A 576 -3.14 11.86 -14.41
CA GLN A 576 -4.38 12.62 -14.63
C GLN A 576 -5.63 11.73 -14.43
N ARG A 577 -5.61 10.50 -14.93
CA ARG A 577 -6.71 9.53 -14.73
C ARG A 577 -6.96 9.24 -13.24
N LEU A 578 -5.90 9.06 -12.45
CA LEU A 578 -6.02 8.87 -10.99
C LEU A 578 -6.51 10.12 -10.27
N ILE A 579 -6.03 11.31 -10.65
CA ILE A 579 -6.49 12.58 -10.08
C ILE A 579 -7.97 12.81 -10.40
N HIS A 580 -8.42 12.41 -11.60
CA HIS A 580 -9.79 12.58 -12.06
C HIS A 580 -10.82 11.87 -11.18
N LEU A 581 -10.43 10.79 -10.48
CA LEU A 581 -11.29 10.11 -9.51
C LEU A 581 -11.89 11.06 -8.48
N PHE A 582 -11.09 12.02 -7.99
CA PHE A 582 -11.45 12.95 -6.91
C PHE A 582 -11.91 14.32 -7.40
N MET A 583 -11.83 14.57 -8.70
CA MET A 583 -12.18 15.85 -9.27
C MET A 583 -13.62 15.82 -9.80
N PRO A 584 -14.41 16.89 -9.59
CA PRO A 584 -15.74 16.96 -10.19
C PRO A 584 -15.62 17.01 -11.70
N ASN A 585 -16.46 16.24 -12.38
CA ASN A 585 -16.67 16.31 -13.81
C ASN A 585 -17.45 17.59 -14.19
N LYS A 586 -17.83 17.74 -15.47
CA LYS A 586 -18.57 18.92 -15.96
C LYS A 586 -19.96 19.09 -15.31
N GLU A 587 -20.54 18.01 -14.80
CA GLU A 587 -21.84 17.98 -14.13
C GLU A 587 -21.73 18.12 -12.60
N GLY A 588 -20.49 18.17 -12.08
CA GLY A 588 -20.20 18.30 -10.66
C GLY A 588 -19.95 16.99 -9.92
N TYR A 589 -20.13 15.82 -10.56
CA TYR A 589 -19.94 14.52 -9.91
C TYR A 589 -18.48 14.07 -9.90
N ARG A 590 -18.08 13.40 -8.82
CA ARG A 590 -16.79 12.73 -8.68
C ARG A 590 -16.94 11.22 -8.90
N ALA A 591 -16.03 10.63 -9.66
CA ALA A 591 -16.14 9.22 -10.01
C ALA A 591 -16.14 8.30 -8.77
N TYR A 592 -15.37 8.63 -7.73
CA TYR A 592 -15.31 7.78 -6.53
C TYR A 592 -16.65 7.68 -5.77
N HIS A 593 -17.55 8.64 -5.91
CA HIS A 593 -18.89 8.52 -5.31
C HIS A 593 -19.78 7.51 -6.06
N GLY A 594 -19.41 7.14 -7.29
CA GLY A 594 -20.24 6.40 -8.22
C GLY A 594 -20.98 7.34 -9.17
N ARG A 595 -21.74 6.74 -10.10
CA ARG A 595 -22.53 7.48 -11.09
C ARG A 595 -24.01 7.45 -10.73
N PRO A 596 -24.78 8.49 -11.10
CA PRO A 596 -26.23 8.42 -11.04
C PRO A 596 -26.75 7.21 -11.83
N CYS A 597 -27.81 6.59 -11.33
CA CYS A 597 -28.57 5.61 -12.09
C CYS A 597 -29.46 6.38 -13.08
N ASP A 598 -29.24 6.13 -14.38
CA ASP A 598 -30.11 6.64 -15.44
C ASP A 598 -31.28 5.69 -15.70
N THR A 599 -32.40 6.24 -16.18
CA THR A 599 -33.45 5.44 -16.82
C THR A 599 -32.88 4.92 -18.15
N LEU A 600 -32.64 3.62 -18.26
CA LEU A 600 -31.96 2.99 -19.40
C LEU A 600 -32.42 3.52 -20.78
N ASP A 601 -31.45 3.68 -21.70
CA ASP A 601 -31.60 3.87 -23.15
C ASP A 601 -32.21 2.64 -23.89
N ASN A 602 -33.19 1.97 -23.28
CA ASN A 602 -34.02 0.99 -23.97
C ASN A 602 -35.45 1.54 -23.99
N GLU A 603 -36.12 1.42 -25.14
CA GLU A 603 -37.42 2.02 -25.47
C GLU A 603 -38.61 1.65 -24.53
N ASP A 604 -38.36 1.01 -23.40
CA ASP A 604 -39.32 0.71 -22.34
C ASP A 604 -38.90 1.46 -21.05
N GLU A 605 -39.66 2.48 -20.66
CA GLU A 605 -39.49 3.24 -19.40
C GLU A 605 -39.53 2.30 -18.19
N ILE A 606 -38.37 1.89 -17.67
CA ILE A 606 -38.25 1.25 -16.36
C ILE A 606 -38.04 2.36 -15.34
N GLU A 607 -39.06 2.63 -14.50
CA GLU A 607 -38.94 3.53 -13.36
C GLU A 607 -37.80 3.06 -12.42
N LEU A 608 -37.00 4.01 -11.91
CA LEU A 608 -35.98 3.72 -10.91
C LEU A 608 -36.62 3.15 -9.65
N ASN A 609 -36.00 2.13 -9.06
CA ASN A 609 -36.44 1.61 -7.77
C ASN A 609 -36.05 2.58 -6.63
N GLU A 610 -36.66 2.38 -5.44
CA GLU A 610 -36.42 3.25 -4.28
C GLU A 610 -34.94 3.37 -3.89
N ASP A 611 -34.17 2.29 -4.01
CA ASP A 611 -32.74 2.29 -3.70
C ASP A 611 -31.94 3.12 -4.71
N GLN A 612 -32.28 3.06 -5.99
CA GLN A 612 -31.66 3.87 -7.05
C GLN A 612 -32.01 5.35 -6.90
N ILE A 613 -33.25 5.67 -6.54
CA ILE A 613 -33.68 7.05 -6.24
C ILE A 613 -32.86 7.59 -5.07
N ARG A 614 -32.81 6.84 -3.97
CA ARG A 614 -32.03 7.21 -2.78
C ARG A 614 -30.55 7.36 -3.07
N HIS A 615 -29.98 6.47 -3.90
CA HIS A 615 -28.59 6.58 -4.35
C HIS A 615 -28.35 7.90 -5.10
N ASN A 616 -29.21 8.25 -6.05
CA ASN A 616 -29.12 9.51 -6.79
C ASN A 616 -29.24 10.74 -5.86
N GLU A 617 -30.16 10.72 -4.89
CA GLU A 617 -30.30 11.79 -3.88
C GLU A 617 -29.03 11.96 -3.03
N ILE A 618 -28.41 10.84 -2.62
CA ILE A 618 -27.14 10.86 -1.90
C ILE A 618 -26.03 11.45 -2.77
N LEU A 619 -25.95 11.05 -4.05
CA LEU A 619 -24.96 11.60 -4.98
C LEU A 619 -25.12 13.10 -5.19
N GLU A 620 -26.35 13.59 -5.37
CA GLU A 620 -26.64 15.02 -5.45
C GLU A 620 -26.14 15.76 -4.21
N LYS A 621 -26.46 15.22 -3.03
CA LYS A 621 -26.03 15.80 -1.76
C LYS A 621 -24.50 15.84 -1.65
N LEU A 622 -23.82 14.72 -1.87
CA LEU A 622 -22.37 14.63 -1.70
C LEU A 622 -21.58 15.46 -2.72
N ASN A 623 -22.12 15.68 -3.92
CA ASN A 623 -21.41 16.37 -4.99
C ASN A 623 -21.80 17.85 -5.17
N LYS A 624 -23.03 18.25 -4.82
CA LYS A 624 -23.56 19.59 -5.14
C LYS A 624 -24.02 20.40 -3.93
N ASP A 625 -24.36 19.78 -2.81
CA ASP A 625 -24.77 20.50 -1.59
C ASP A 625 -23.59 21.31 -1.04
N GLU A 626 -23.83 22.58 -0.66
CA GLU A 626 -22.78 23.49 -0.20
C GLU A 626 -22.04 23.02 1.05
N TYR A 627 -22.66 22.18 1.88
CA TYR A 627 -22.06 21.63 3.10
C TYR A 627 -21.24 20.36 2.86
N PHE A 628 -21.43 19.67 1.73
CA PHE A 628 -20.82 18.36 1.47
C PHE A 628 -19.92 18.32 0.24
N LYS A 629 -20.17 19.17 -0.76
CA LYS A 629 -19.49 19.15 -2.07
C LYS A 629 -17.97 19.25 -2.01
N ASP A 630 -17.42 19.78 -0.94
CA ASP A 630 -15.98 19.97 -0.74
C ASP A 630 -15.37 18.96 0.24
N LEU A 631 -16.15 18.02 0.80
CA LEU A 631 -15.68 16.96 1.69
C LEU A 631 -15.32 15.70 0.89
N LEU A 632 -14.12 15.18 1.09
CA LEU A 632 -13.56 14.08 0.31
C LEU A 632 -13.33 12.85 1.18
N ASN A 633 -13.64 11.68 0.63
CA ASN A 633 -13.32 10.38 1.22
C ASN A 633 -12.26 9.67 0.37
N PHE A 634 -11.39 8.90 1.02
CA PHE A 634 -10.31 8.16 0.37
C PHE A 634 -10.51 6.67 0.67
N TYR A 635 -10.71 5.90 -0.38
CA TYR A 635 -11.06 4.48 -0.30
C TYR A 635 -9.84 3.59 -0.50
N GLU A 636 -9.96 2.34 -0.08
CA GLU A 636 -8.92 1.31 -0.23
C GLU A 636 -8.56 1.07 -1.71
N TYR A 637 -9.57 0.94 -2.57
CA TYR A 637 -9.42 0.75 -4.02
C TYR A 637 -10.61 1.33 -4.80
N PHE A 638 -10.51 1.33 -6.13
CA PHE A 638 -11.52 1.94 -7.01
C PHE A 638 -11.97 0.95 -8.07
N ASP A 639 -13.26 0.92 -8.35
CA ASP A 639 -13.86 0.09 -9.39
C ASP A 639 -13.18 0.34 -10.74
N GLY A 640 -12.78 -0.75 -11.41
CA GLY A 640 -11.97 -0.69 -12.63
C GLY A 640 -12.66 -0.08 -13.84
N ASP A 641 -14.00 0.00 -13.84
CA ASP A 641 -14.79 0.49 -14.98
C ASP A 641 -15.52 1.81 -14.68
N THR A 642 -15.94 2.01 -13.43
CA THR A 642 -16.72 3.18 -13.02
C THR A 642 -15.94 4.19 -12.19
N GLY A 643 -14.81 3.77 -11.60
CA GLY A 643 -14.01 4.60 -10.70
C GLY A 643 -14.62 4.78 -9.30
N ARG A 644 -15.72 4.10 -8.97
CA ARG A 644 -16.36 4.15 -7.65
C ARG A 644 -15.40 3.65 -6.56
N GLY A 645 -15.32 4.35 -5.43
CA GLY A 645 -14.51 3.95 -4.29
C GLY A 645 -15.10 2.76 -3.54
N LEU A 646 -14.24 1.80 -3.15
CA LEU A 646 -14.61 0.50 -2.58
C LEU A 646 -13.63 0.08 -1.47
N GLY A 647 -14.02 -0.92 -0.68
CA GLY A 647 -13.28 -1.38 0.50
C GLY A 647 -13.49 -0.48 1.72
N ALA A 648 -12.47 -0.40 2.57
CA ALA A 648 -12.48 0.45 3.78
C ALA A 648 -12.69 1.94 3.46
N LYS A 649 -13.29 2.68 4.42
CA LYS A 649 -13.88 4.01 4.24
C LYS A 649 -13.34 5.10 5.14
#